data_AF-A0A940JJ63-F1
#
_entry.id   AF-A0A940JJ63-F1
#
_cell.length_a   1.000
_cell.length_b   1.000
_cell.length_c   1.000
_cell.angle_alpha   90.00
_cell.angle_beta   90.00
_cell.angle_gamma   90.00
#
_symmetry.space_group_name_H-M   'P 1'
#
loop_
_entity.id
_entity.type
_entity.pdbx_description
1 polymer ?
#
loop_
_entity_poly.entity_id
_entity_poly.type
_entity_poly.pdbx_seq_one_letter_code
_entity_poly.pdbx_strand_id
1 'polypeptide(L)'
;QNPLLAKLTDLQNEIALQIAEQIDNKDWRIKEIDPVTGQLIFNCVLPTDVRIKYERALRACLDTAGKRIDPWVTGFAWQRLKQHSHSSRHNHRLAVYGWVDGPFAGNPGPTKAGLLHTPSYAQTITSLVLRDKYLSYKQNGYKNEDQHDPWVMNMTSKKIRLAEEMAEEVRLGFHIYEVIGRRVEAVINDHQTIKKLRSSSRYAMHKDRKDPNEVCNGKEALYGLLKEDEEFPIPFAKRSMLSDLKAALDTYSEMLMAEGVMHLVNRKPEHAANAMDATAGFKPPPTFEFIQTPPSGYQLETMVVAALPFVSVASLAENTHPIRIADPSVASFVENKLGTSWAWKAINTDAGEDENNLLGTVTLETIGVSFEDSFSYPSDLLNELARLKLQLPLATLTELENRTWKLLDEETGNSATINMLELGILPKRILEMPAAELHEEICTRLNMKTRSILEEQESTVKTLWVATDENENLLAMIGGDAIDTIQGETTNDLRKMVRKLMGIPNVKIIPPREASLSKELVSALGNRPAAGRDLTYDKDIQTIDTDIYTELLERYQRLHKDCKQLVRDISTGVIDKGKLLRKALSWGVSPSSNPKDRKTLLAVLLNKEPGLDATSLDNLLKNILDTLNDRLSNSVVPEVIPTSATIGKPLDSEIQNKKDNIPDGVPSLARAIVQLAAPEAKLSVLACWQTSDFISKTKIEKDHAENIDTEWLTMVAATRPGLARLEALQLELLPELPCWTNSYGDPWQKGEDGVIQNNLKSRKAPESRIDIKRFVAAYGAIETWTGDKIAVGMIDAFNETIPLPQRKTSAAFGFNAPAARAPQAILLAVPPKPEQRIDNDLLLKIVHETRELSHARMICQEDMAELQSCLPTVWLQSSGPARVRLEPFPLYTI
;
A
#
# COMPACT_ATOMS: atom_id res chain seq x y z
N GLN A 1 27.76 10.85 14.58
CA GLN A 1 27.90 11.30 15.98
C GLN A 1 28.66 12.61 15.96
N ASN A 2 28.05 13.70 16.43
CA ASN A 2 28.51 15.07 16.15
C ASN A 2 29.57 15.51 17.20
N PRO A 3 30.80 15.89 16.80
CA PRO A 3 31.88 16.28 17.73
C PRO A 3 31.58 17.54 18.56
N LEU A 4 30.63 18.37 18.11
CA LEU A 4 30.09 19.48 18.88
C LEU A 4 29.25 19.01 20.08
N LEU A 5 28.54 17.89 19.92
CA LEU A 5 27.71 17.32 20.98
C LEU A 5 28.60 16.81 22.12
N ALA A 6 29.69 16.11 21.78
CA ALA A 6 30.67 15.61 22.74
C ALA A 6 31.28 16.77 23.57
N LYS A 7 31.76 17.83 22.90
CA LYS A 7 32.32 19.01 23.57
C LYS A 7 31.31 19.75 24.46
N LEU A 8 30.03 19.80 24.08
CA LEU A 8 28.98 20.42 24.89
C LEU A 8 28.65 19.57 26.13
N THR A 9 28.55 18.25 26.00
CA THR A 9 28.42 17.36 27.17
C THR A 9 29.63 17.42 28.09
N ASP A 10 30.84 17.52 27.54
CA ASP A 10 32.07 17.63 28.34
C ASP A 10 32.10 18.94 29.13
N LEU A 11 31.74 20.07 28.51
CA LEU A 11 31.65 21.38 29.17
C LEU A 11 30.56 21.40 30.25
N GLN A 12 29.40 20.78 29.99
CA GLN A 12 28.30 20.69 30.96
C GLN A 12 28.70 19.84 32.17
N ASN A 13 29.39 18.72 31.93
CA ASN A 13 29.92 17.87 32.99
C ASN A 13 31.02 18.59 33.78
N GLU A 14 31.88 19.36 33.13
CA GLU A 14 32.95 20.13 33.78
C GLU A 14 32.40 21.24 34.69
N ILE A 15 31.39 21.99 34.24
CA ILE A 15 30.72 23.01 35.05
C ILE A 15 29.95 22.36 36.21
N ALA A 16 29.27 21.23 35.97
CA ALA A 16 28.59 20.48 37.04
C ALA A 16 29.58 19.95 38.08
N LEU A 17 30.78 19.51 37.66
CA LEU A 17 31.86 19.08 38.56
C LEU A 17 32.41 20.25 39.39
N GLN A 18 32.68 21.40 38.76
CA GLN A 18 33.17 22.60 39.45
C GLN A 18 32.17 23.11 40.50
N ILE A 19 30.87 23.09 40.17
CA ILE A 19 29.81 23.45 41.12
C ILE A 19 29.74 22.41 42.26
N ALA A 20 29.85 21.11 41.96
CA ALA A 20 29.88 20.06 42.97
C ALA A 20 31.09 20.17 43.92
N GLU A 21 32.28 20.51 43.42
CA GLU A 21 33.48 20.75 44.24
C GLU A 21 33.33 21.98 45.15
N GLN A 22 32.71 23.06 44.67
CA GLN A 22 32.41 24.22 45.51
C GLN A 22 31.36 23.94 46.61
N ILE A 23 30.43 23.00 46.36
CA ILE A 23 29.42 22.57 47.33
C ILE A 23 30.03 21.66 48.43
N ASP A 24 31.03 20.85 48.09
CA ASP A 24 31.72 19.99 49.07
C ASP A 24 32.67 20.76 50.00
N ASN A 25 32.93 22.04 49.73
CA ASN A 25 33.74 22.90 50.59
C ASN A 25 33.12 23.02 52.00
N LYS A 26 33.89 22.63 53.04
CA LYS A 26 33.33 22.37 54.38
C LYS A 26 32.78 23.60 55.09
N ASP A 27 33.17 24.79 54.68
CA ASP A 27 32.82 26.06 55.31
C ASP A 27 31.99 26.96 54.37
N TRP A 28 30.72 26.60 54.12
CA TRP A 28 29.75 27.51 53.51
C TRP A 28 29.42 28.65 54.50
N ARG A 29 30.30 29.65 54.54
CA ARG A 29 30.14 30.89 55.31
C ARG A 29 29.81 32.04 54.36
N ILE A 30 28.54 32.45 54.32
CA ILE A 30 28.15 33.63 53.56
C ILE A 30 28.39 34.84 54.46
N LYS A 31 29.42 35.62 54.12
CA LYS A 31 29.75 36.88 54.78
C LYS A 31 29.45 38.03 53.85
N GLU A 32 28.48 38.86 54.22
CA GLU A 32 28.24 40.14 53.58
C GLU A 32 28.85 41.22 54.47
N ILE A 33 29.78 41.98 53.89
CA ILE A 33 30.49 43.08 54.56
C ILE A 33 30.08 44.35 53.84
N ASP A 34 29.72 45.37 54.61
CA ASP A 34 29.43 46.70 54.08
C ASP A 34 30.67 47.20 53.32
N PRO A 35 30.57 47.42 52.00
CA PRO A 35 31.73 47.79 51.20
C PRO A 35 32.28 49.18 51.56
N VAL A 36 31.51 50.03 52.25
CA VAL A 36 31.91 51.40 52.61
C VAL A 36 32.48 51.47 54.02
N THR A 37 31.87 50.78 54.99
CA THR A 37 32.29 50.85 56.40
C THR A 37 33.21 49.69 56.82
N GLY A 38 33.29 48.62 56.01
CA GLY A 38 34.07 47.42 56.31
C GLY A 38 33.49 46.57 57.45
N GLN A 39 32.32 46.94 57.99
CA GLN A 39 31.66 46.16 59.03
C GLN A 39 30.86 45.01 58.43
N LEU A 40 30.91 43.87 59.13
CA LEU A 40 30.23 42.68 58.70
C LEU A 40 28.73 42.82 58.95
N ILE A 41 27.94 42.93 57.88
CA ILE A 41 26.49 43.10 57.90
C ILE A 41 25.81 41.78 58.23
N PHE A 42 26.26 40.69 57.61
CA PHE A 42 25.60 39.40 57.70
C PHE A 42 26.62 38.26 57.65
N ASN A 43 26.64 37.39 58.67
CA ASN A 43 27.43 36.16 58.67
C ASN A 43 26.47 35.00 58.92
N CYS A 44 26.13 34.27 57.87
CA CYS A 44 25.34 33.05 58.01
C CYS A 44 26.27 31.84 57.90
N VAL A 45 26.33 31.07 58.99
CA VAL A 45 26.92 29.73 59.01
C VAL A 45 25.73 28.77 59.02
N LEU A 46 25.49 28.10 57.90
CA LEU A 46 24.40 27.14 57.80
C LEU A 46 24.69 25.92 58.68
N PRO A 47 23.78 25.53 59.59
CA PRO A 47 23.90 24.30 60.37
C PRO A 47 24.06 23.06 59.46
N THR A 48 24.89 22.10 59.86
CA THR A 48 25.31 20.97 59.01
C THR A 48 24.14 20.14 58.50
N ASP A 49 23.10 19.97 59.31
CA ASP A 49 21.86 19.26 58.98
C ASP A 49 21.00 20.00 57.93
N VAL A 50 20.99 21.33 57.98
CA VAL A 50 20.32 22.18 56.99
C VAL A 50 21.12 22.22 55.69
N ARG A 51 22.45 22.30 55.78
CA ARG A 51 23.37 22.23 54.63
C ARG A 51 23.15 20.94 53.83
N ILE A 52 23.14 19.78 54.49
CA ILE A 52 22.96 18.48 53.82
C ILE A 52 21.61 18.41 53.07
N LYS A 53 20.56 19.05 53.61
CA LYS A 53 19.25 19.12 52.94
C LYS A 53 19.30 19.99 51.68
N TYR A 54 19.91 21.17 51.74
CA TYR A 54 20.05 22.05 50.58
C TYR A 54 21.01 21.48 49.52
N GLU A 55 22.11 20.85 49.95
CA GLU A 55 23.03 20.13 49.07
C GLU A 55 22.31 18.99 48.33
N ARG A 56 21.55 18.15 49.05
CA ARG A 56 20.76 17.08 48.42
C ARG A 56 19.69 17.62 47.48
N ALA A 57 19.01 18.69 47.86
CA ALA A 57 17.98 19.33 47.01
C ALA A 57 18.60 19.93 45.74
N LEU A 58 19.76 20.57 45.84
CA LEU A 58 20.48 21.14 44.71
C LEU A 58 21.04 20.04 43.78
N ARG A 59 21.64 18.99 44.34
CA ARG A 59 22.10 17.80 43.57
C ARG A 59 20.94 17.10 42.88
N ALA A 60 19.81 16.92 43.56
CA ALA A 60 18.59 16.39 42.95
C ALA A 60 18.06 17.31 41.83
N CYS A 61 18.14 18.64 42.00
CA CYS A 61 17.75 19.59 40.97
C CYS A 61 18.67 19.52 39.73
N LEU A 62 19.98 19.42 39.93
CA LEU A 62 20.97 19.25 38.87
C LEU A 62 20.85 17.88 38.16
N ASP A 63 20.62 16.80 38.89
CA ASP A 63 20.39 15.45 38.32
C ASP A 63 19.07 15.41 37.52
N THR A 64 18.02 16.07 38.03
CA THR A 64 16.75 16.22 37.31
C THR A 64 16.93 17.10 36.07
N ALA A 65 17.68 18.20 36.14
CA ALA A 65 17.98 19.06 35.00
C ALA A 65 18.86 18.38 33.94
N GLY A 66 19.75 17.47 34.34
CA GLY A 66 20.61 16.72 33.43
C GLY A 66 19.93 15.52 32.75
N LYS A 67 18.96 14.86 33.40
CA LYS A 67 18.38 13.58 32.92
C LYS A 67 16.87 13.57 32.72
N ARG A 68 16.13 14.54 33.25
CA ARG A 68 14.66 14.58 33.20
C ARG A 68 14.15 15.93 32.72
N ILE A 69 14.02 16.04 31.41
CA ILE A 69 13.44 17.19 30.70
C ILE A 69 11.92 17.31 30.99
N ASP A 70 11.24 16.19 31.25
CA ASP A 70 9.79 16.12 31.43
C ASP A 70 9.22 16.93 32.63
N PRO A 71 9.84 16.98 33.83
CA PRO A 71 9.40 17.86 34.92
C PRO A 71 9.66 19.35 34.65
N TRP A 72 10.68 19.71 33.87
CA TRP A 72 10.93 21.10 33.47
C TRP A 72 9.85 21.59 32.51
N VAL A 73 9.53 20.76 31.51
CA VAL A 73 8.44 21.02 30.57
C VAL A 73 7.12 21.11 31.34
N THR A 74 6.72 20.05 32.06
CA THR A 74 5.43 20.04 32.79
C THR A 74 5.32 21.08 33.92
N GLY A 75 6.44 21.60 34.43
CA GLY A 75 6.46 22.67 35.44
C GLY A 75 5.79 23.97 34.98
N PHE A 76 5.93 24.36 33.71
CA PHE A 76 5.27 25.55 33.15
C PHE A 76 3.75 25.40 33.09
N ALA A 77 3.28 24.23 32.64
CA ALA A 77 1.86 23.89 32.68
C ALA A 77 1.34 23.86 34.13
N TRP A 78 2.10 23.26 35.05
CA TRP A 78 1.73 23.20 36.46
C TRP A 78 1.65 24.59 37.12
N GLN A 79 2.58 25.49 36.82
CA GLN A 79 2.61 26.85 37.37
C GLN A 79 1.44 27.69 36.84
N ARG A 80 1.11 27.59 35.55
CA ARG A 80 -0.09 28.24 34.98
C ARG A 80 -1.37 27.69 35.56
N LEU A 81 -1.46 26.37 35.73
CA LEU A 81 -2.60 25.71 36.34
C LEU A 81 -2.77 26.11 37.81
N LYS A 82 -1.67 26.27 38.54
CA LYS A 82 -1.65 26.80 39.91
C LYS A 82 -2.04 28.28 39.95
N GLN A 83 -1.58 29.12 39.03
CA GLN A 83 -2.03 30.52 38.94
C GLN A 83 -3.53 30.62 38.59
N HIS A 84 -4.03 29.76 37.71
CA HIS A 84 -5.46 29.66 37.38
C HIS A 84 -6.30 29.20 38.57
N SER A 85 -5.82 28.18 39.32
CA SER A 85 -6.53 27.65 40.50
C SER A 85 -6.60 28.63 41.68
N HIS A 86 -5.68 29.59 41.76
CA HIS A 86 -5.68 30.66 42.75
C HIS A 86 -6.44 31.92 42.28
N SER A 87 -6.95 31.93 41.04
CA SER A 87 -7.76 33.04 40.52
C SER A 87 -9.19 32.97 41.06
N SER A 88 -9.79 34.14 41.32
CA SER A 88 -11.20 34.24 41.76
C SER A 88 -12.23 33.81 40.70
N ARG A 89 -11.77 33.44 39.48
CA ARG A 89 -12.60 32.96 38.37
C ARG A 89 -12.79 31.43 38.38
N HIS A 90 -12.04 30.70 39.19
CA HIS A 90 -12.03 29.25 39.21
C HIS A 90 -13.25 28.69 39.98
N ASN A 91 -14.11 27.95 39.29
CA ASN A 91 -15.28 27.25 39.84
C ASN A 91 -15.47 25.93 39.09
N HIS A 92 -14.70 24.88 39.41
CA HIS A 92 -14.79 23.50 38.89
C HIS A 92 -16.14 23.13 38.23
N ARG A 93 -16.28 23.43 36.93
CA ARG A 93 -17.47 23.17 36.10
C ARG A 93 -16.98 22.50 34.81
N LEU A 94 -17.62 21.43 34.38
CA LEU A 94 -17.31 20.68 33.15
C LEU A 94 -18.56 20.63 32.26
N ALA A 95 -18.49 20.86 30.92
CA ALA A 95 -19.60 20.78 29.89
C ALA A 95 -19.31 20.90 28.36
N VAL A 96 -19.74 19.95 27.48
CA VAL A 96 -20.05 20.12 26.00
C VAL A 96 -21.52 19.73 25.71
N TYR A 97 -22.11 20.32 24.65
CA TYR A 97 -23.39 19.94 24.02
C TYR A 97 -23.48 20.27 22.50
N GLY A 98 -24.53 19.73 21.84
CA GLY A 98 -25.11 20.14 20.54
C GLY A 98 -26.65 19.91 20.52
N TRP A 99 -27.41 20.68 19.73
CA TRP A 99 -28.90 20.69 19.70
C TRP A 99 -29.46 20.85 18.27
N VAL A 100 -30.63 20.26 17.99
CA VAL A 100 -31.45 20.50 16.78
C VAL A 100 -32.69 21.30 17.16
N ASP A 101 -32.81 22.51 16.62
CA ASP A 101 -33.85 23.48 16.97
C ASP A 101 -35.07 23.39 16.07
N GLY A 102 -36.25 23.36 16.67
CA GLY A 102 -37.55 23.33 16.01
C GLY A 102 -37.77 22.15 15.04
N PRO A 103 -37.86 20.89 15.50
CA PRO A 103 -38.42 19.85 14.65
C PRO A 103 -39.87 20.24 14.31
N PHE A 104 -40.20 20.29 13.02
CA PHE A 104 -41.58 20.47 12.57
C PHE A 104 -42.44 19.38 13.21
N ALA A 105 -43.25 19.74 14.21
CA ALA A 105 -44.43 18.98 14.56
C ALA A 105 -45.45 19.24 13.46
N GLY A 106 -45.25 18.62 12.30
CA GLY A 106 -46.15 18.77 11.17
C GLY A 106 -47.57 18.35 11.58
N ASN A 107 -48.57 19.11 11.14
CA ASN A 107 -49.89 18.52 10.99
C ASN A 107 -49.75 17.37 9.96
N PRO A 108 -50.42 16.22 10.15
CA PRO A 108 -50.47 15.20 9.12
C PRO A 108 -50.83 15.89 7.79
N GLY A 109 -50.03 15.61 6.74
CA GLY A 109 -50.07 16.28 5.44
C GLY A 109 -51.47 16.40 4.80
N PRO A 110 -51.61 17.00 3.60
CA PRO A 110 -52.89 17.48 3.04
C PRO A 110 -53.96 16.40 2.81
N THR A 111 -53.66 15.12 3.07
CA THR A 111 -54.60 14.01 2.99
C THR A 111 -54.84 13.43 4.39
N LYS A 112 -55.97 12.74 4.59
CA LYS A 112 -56.23 11.95 5.81
C LYS A 112 -55.15 10.89 6.11
N ALA A 113 -54.27 10.57 5.15
CA ALA A 113 -53.15 9.64 5.30
C ALA A 113 -51.79 10.32 5.56
N GLY A 114 -51.72 11.65 5.54
CA GLY A 114 -50.47 12.40 5.66
C GLY A 114 -49.62 12.46 4.37
N LEU A 115 -48.36 12.89 4.50
CA LEU A 115 -47.31 12.74 3.48
C LEU A 115 -46.30 11.72 4.00
N LEU A 116 -45.92 10.77 3.16
CA LEU A 116 -44.86 9.81 3.48
C LEU A 116 -43.54 10.33 2.91
N HIS A 117 -42.54 10.51 3.77
CA HIS A 117 -41.23 10.96 3.34
C HIS A 117 -40.41 9.76 2.85
N THR A 118 -40.08 9.73 1.56
CA THR A 118 -39.30 8.67 0.91
C THR A 118 -38.06 9.27 0.24
N PRO A 119 -36.91 9.31 0.94
CA PRO A 119 -35.75 10.09 0.47
C PRO A 119 -34.98 9.44 -0.70
N SER A 120 -35.40 8.27 -1.19
CA SER A 120 -34.94 7.67 -2.45
C SER A 120 -36.09 7.13 -3.30
N TYR A 121 -35.80 6.90 -4.59
CA TYR A 121 -36.68 6.19 -5.50
C TYR A 121 -37.02 4.78 -5.00
N ALA A 122 -36.02 4.03 -4.51
CA ALA A 122 -36.24 2.68 -3.96
C ALA A 122 -37.20 2.72 -2.76
N GLN A 123 -36.98 3.60 -1.79
CA GLN A 123 -37.90 3.78 -0.66
C GLN A 123 -39.30 4.21 -1.12
N THR A 124 -39.40 5.04 -2.17
CA THR A 124 -40.68 5.46 -2.74
C THR A 124 -41.48 4.28 -3.28
N ILE A 125 -40.87 3.45 -4.12
CA ILE A 125 -41.53 2.27 -4.69
C ILE A 125 -41.87 1.25 -3.60
N THR A 126 -40.95 0.99 -2.66
CA THR A 126 -41.21 0.12 -1.51
C THR A 126 -42.41 0.59 -0.70
N SER A 127 -42.46 1.87 -0.33
CA SER A 127 -43.59 2.42 0.45
C SER A 127 -44.91 2.38 -0.33
N LEU A 128 -44.89 2.57 -1.65
CA LEU A 128 -46.07 2.39 -2.50
C LEU A 128 -46.57 0.95 -2.48
N VAL A 129 -45.68 -0.03 -2.63
CA VAL A 129 -46.02 -1.47 -2.58
C VAL A 129 -46.60 -1.86 -1.23
N LEU A 130 -45.96 -1.45 -0.12
CA LEU A 130 -46.44 -1.72 1.24
C LEU A 130 -47.84 -1.10 1.47
N ARG A 131 -48.04 0.15 1.02
CA ARG A 131 -49.33 0.84 1.14
C ARG A 131 -50.43 0.17 0.30
N ASP A 132 -50.12 -0.23 -0.93
CA ASP A 132 -51.06 -0.92 -1.81
C ASP A 132 -51.51 -2.26 -1.19
N LYS A 133 -50.55 -3.02 -0.62
CA LYS A 133 -50.85 -4.25 0.10
C LYS A 133 -51.74 -4.03 1.33
N TYR A 134 -51.46 -3.01 2.14
CA TYR A 134 -52.32 -2.64 3.26
C TYR A 134 -53.76 -2.35 2.82
N LEU A 135 -53.94 -1.54 1.76
CA LEU A 135 -55.28 -1.20 1.27
C LEU A 135 -56.02 -2.42 0.72
N SER A 136 -55.34 -3.27 -0.04
CA SER A 136 -55.91 -4.50 -0.60
C SER A 136 -56.31 -5.50 0.50
N TYR A 137 -55.46 -5.68 1.53
CA TYR A 137 -55.76 -6.57 2.67
C TYR A 137 -56.95 -6.07 3.47
N LYS A 138 -57.00 -4.77 3.75
CA LYS A 138 -58.11 -4.13 4.45
C LYS A 138 -59.44 -4.25 3.69
N GLN A 139 -59.41 -4.09 2.37
CA GLN A 139 -60.61 -4.21 1.53
C GLN A 139 -61.16 -5.65 1.50
N ASN A 140 -60.27 -6.63 1.45
CA ASN A 140 -60.63 -8.05 1.39
C ASN A 140 -60.88 -8.68 2.77
N GLY A 141 -60.63 -7.95 3.86
CA GLY A 141 -60.82 -8.44 5.23
C GLY A 141 -59.85 -9.54 5.64
N TYR A 142 -58.70 -9.66 4.97
CA TYR A 142 -57.70 -10.68 5.29
C TYR A 142 -57.03 -10.40 6.63
N LYS A 143 -56.90 -11.44 7.44
CA LYS A 143 -56.23 -11.42 8.75
C LYS A 143 -55.29 -12.62 8.88
N ASN A 144 -54.23 -12.47 9.65
CA ASN A 144 -53.35 -13.58 10.01
C ASN A 144 -53.98 -14.47 11.11
N GLU A 145 -53.27 -15.52 11.53
CA GLU A 145 -53.70 -16.47 12.59
C GLU A 145 -54.03 -15.78 13.93
N ASP A 146 -53.38 -14.64 14.21
CA ASP A 146 -53.61 -13.80 15.40
C ASP A 146 -54.71 -12.73 15.21
N GLN A 147 -55.52 -12.84 14.15
CA GLN A 147 -56.57 -11.89 13.77
C GLN A 147 -56.09 -10.44 13.52
N HIS A 148 -54.81 -10.27 13.22
CA HIS A 148 -54.16 -8.99 12.92
C HIS A 148 -53.93 -8.82 11.41
N ASP A 149 -53.90 -7.57 10.95
CA ASP A 149 -53.49 -7.23 9.59
C ASP A 149 -51.96 -7.03 9.57
N PRO A 150 -51.18 -7.91 8.92
CA PRO A 150 -49.72 -7.86 8.94
C PRO A 150 -49.15 -6.65 8.18
N TRP A 151 -49.96 -5.94 7.40
CA TRP A 151 -49.55 -4.75 6.65
C TRP A 151 -49.86 -3.44 7.38
N VAL A 152 -50.42 -3.51 8.60
CA VAL A 152 -50.52 -2.36 9.49
C VAL A 152 -49.14 -2.08 10.07
N MET A 153 -48.36 -1.25 9.38
CA MET A 153 -47.02 -0.85 9.83
C MET A 153 -47.08 0.50 10.56
N ASN A 154 -46.63 0.54 11.81
CA ASN A 154 -46.57 1.75 12.62
C ASN A 154 -45.21 1.91 13.29
N MET A 155 -44.23 2.22 12.43
CA MET A 155 -42.83 2.40 12.78
C MET A 155 -42.56 3.84 13.25
N THR A 156 -42.54 4.06 14.56
CA THR A 156 -42.11 5.35 15.12
C THR A 156 -40.63 5.31 15.48
N SER A 157 -39.94 6.46 15.50
CA SER A 157 -38.49 6.52 15.77
C SER A 157 -38.09 5.86 17.10
N LYS A 158 -38.94 5.96 18.14
CA LYS A 158 -38.72 5.29 19.43
C LYS A 158 -38.71 3.77 19.27
N LYS A 159 -39.66 3.20 18.51
CA LYS A 159 -39.75 1.75 18.29
C LYS A 159 -38.65 1.24 17.37
N ILE A 160 -38.33 1.98 16.30
CA ILE A 160 -37.25 1.66 15.37
C ILE A 160 -35.91 1.57 16.12
N ARG A 161 -35.60 2.53 16.99
CA ARG A 161 -34.35 2.50 17.77
C ARG A 161 -34.25 1.25 18.63
N LEU A 162 -35.31 0.91 19.36
CA LEU A 162 -35.34 -0.27 20.21
C LEU A 162 -35.27 -1.57 19.40
N ALA A 163 -35.92 -1.62 18.22
CA ALA A 163 -35.85 -2.74 17.30
C ALA A 163 -34.43 -2.92 16.71
N GLU A 164 -33.76 -1.82 16.35
CA GLU A 164 -32.36 -1.86 15.86
C GLU A 164 -31.39 -2.35 16.94
N GLU A 165 -31.56 -1.89 18.19
CA GLU A 165 -30.77 -2.38 19.33
C GLU A 165 -30.94 -3.91 19.53
N MET A 166 -32.16 -4.45 19.32
CA MET A 166 -32.38 -5.89 19.35
C MET A 166 -31.72 -6.58 18.14
N ALA A 167 -31.80 -5.98 16.96
CA ALA A 167 -31.19 -6.51 15.74
C ALA A 167 -29.67 -6.66 15.88
N GLU A 168 -29.00 -5.68 16.47
CA GLU A 168 -27.55 -5.74 16.72
C GLU A 168 -27.17 -6.91 17.65
N GLU A 169 -27.93 -7.13 18.73
CA GLU A 169 -27.67 -8.29 19.59
C GLU A 169 -27.89 -9.62 18.86
N VAL A 170 -28.90 -9.72 17.98
CA VAL A 170 -29.09 -10.92 17.15
C VAL A 170 -27.95 -11.09 16.14
N ARG A 171 -27.44 -9.99 15.56
CA ARG A 171 -26.24 -10.02 14.70
C ARG A 171 -24.99 -10.50 15.42
N LEU A 172 -24.87 -10.24 16.73
CA LEU A 172 -23.80 -10.77 17.59
C LEU A 172 -23.92 -12.27 17.89
N GLY A 173 -24.99 -12.92 17.41
CA GLY A 173 -25.20 -14.37 17.55
C GLY A 173 -26.13 -14.76 18.69
N PHE A 174 -26.76 -13.82 19.38
CA PHE A 174 -27.76 -14.15 20.41
C PHE A 174 -29.11 -14.52 19.78
N HIS A 175 -29.79 -15.51 20.34
CA HIS A 175 -31.12 -15.87 19.86
C HIS A 175 -32.15 -14.79 20.25
N ILE A 176 -33.10 -14.48 19.37
CA ILE A 176 -34.08 -13.39 19.61
C ILE A 176 -34.88 -13.57 20.91
N TYR A 177 -35.19 -14.81 21.31
CA TYR A 177 -35.87 -15.10 22.57
C TYR A 177 -35.03 -14.76 23.80
N GLU A 178 -33.70 -14.88 23.71
CA GLU A 178 -32.79 -14.48 24.78
C GLU A 178 -32.65 -12.95 24.85
N VAL A 179 -32.52 -12.29 23.70
CA VAL A 179 -32.45 -10.82 23.56
C VAL A 179 -33.70 -10.16 24.17
N ILE A 180 -34.88 -10.72 23.90
CA ILE A 180 -36.15 -10.28 24.52
C ILE A 180 -36.18 -10.66 26.00
N GLY A 181 -35.75 -11.86 26.36
CA GLY A 181 -35.76 -12.37 27.74
C GLY A 181 -34.98 -11.47 28.69
N ARG A 182 -33.77 -11.05 28.31
CA ARG A 182 -32.96 -10.11 29.08
C ARG A 182 -33.66 -8.77 29.29
N ARG A 183 -34.34 -8.27 28.25
CA ARG A 183 -35.11 -7.01 28.32
C ARG A 183 -36.35 -7.15 29.20
N VAL A 184 -37.07 -8.28 29.12
CA VAL A 184 -38.20 -8.60 30.02
C VAL A 184 -37.73 -8.65 31.47
N GLU A 185 -36.65 -9.38 31.76
CA GLU A 185 -36.06 -9.45 33.10
C GLU A 185 -35.60 -8.08 33.60
N ALA A 186 -35.01 -7.25 32.74
CA ALA A 186 -34.62 -5.88 33.08
C ALA A 186 -35.81 -4.96 33.40
N VAL A 187 -36.96 -5.14 32.73
CA VAL A 187 -38.21 -4.42 33.06
C VAL A 187 -38.78 -4.90 34.40
N ILE A 188 -38.70 -6.21 34.68
CA ILE A 188 -39.17 -6.79 35.94
C ILE A 188 -38.29 -6.34 37.11
N ASN A 189 -36.97 -6.30 36.92
CA ASN A 189 -35.99 -5.76 37.88
C ASN A 189 -36.22 -6.23 39.33
N ASP A 190 -36.57 -7.51 39.51
CA ASP A 190 -36.70 -8.15 40.82
C ASP A 190 -36.09 -9.55 40.76
N HIS A 191 -35.04 -9.76 41.56
CA HIS A 191 -34.23 -10.97 41.51
C HIS A 191 -35.00 -12.24 41.85
N GLN A 192 -35.97 -12.16 42.78
CA GLN A 192 -36.75 -13.33 43.19
C GLN A 192 -37.76 -13.73 42.11
N THR A 193 -38.47 -12.76 41.53
CA THR A 193 -39.41 -13.00 40.43
C THR A 193 -38.68 -13.52 39.18
N ILE A 194 -37.52 -12.96 38.85
CA ILE A 194 -36.70 -13.40 37.71
C ILE A 194 -36.28 -14.87 37.87
N LYS A 195 -35.77 -15.28 39.04
CA LYS A 195 -35.41 -16.70 39.28
C LYS A 195 -36.60 -17.65 39.13
N LYS A 196 -37.80 -17.23 39.54
CA LYS A 196 -39.03 -18.01 39.37
C LYS A 196 -39.44 -18.10 37.90
N LEU A 197 -39.30 -17.03 37.12
CA LEU A 197 -39.58 -17.04 35.68
C LEU A 197 -38.65 -18.02 34.93
N ARG A 198 -37.35 -17.98 35.25
CA ARG A 198 -36.33 -18.85 34.64
C ARG A 198 -36.53 -20.34 34.93
N SER A 199 -37.15 -20.67 36.05
CA SER A 199 -37.43 -22.05 36.49
C SER A 199 -38.90 -22.47 36.33
N SER A 200 -39.75 -21.61 35.76
CA SER A 200 -41.17 -21.90 35.51
C SER A 200 -41.32 -22.94 34.39
N SER A 201 -42.34 -23.80 34.49
CA SER A 201 -42.74 -24.69 33.39
C SER A 201 -43.22 -23.94 32.14
N ARG A 202 -43.59 -22.67 32.29
CA ARG A 202 -44.19 -21.84 31.23
C ARG A 202 -43.21 -20.88 30.56
N TYR A 203 -42.20 -20.41 31.28
CA TYR A 203 -41.34 -19.31 30.85
C TYR A 203 -39.84 -19.63 30.86
N ALA A 204 -39.43 -20.85 31.23
CA ALA A 204 -38.04 -21.29 31.10
C ALA A 204 -37.62 -21.32 29.61
N MET A 205 -36.37 -20.99 29.31
CA MET A 205 -35.83 -21.04 27.93
C MET A 205 -36.03 -22.44 27.31
N HIS A 206 -35.71 -23.48 28.08
CA HIS A 206 -35.89 -24.87 27.71
C HIS A 206 -36.84 -25.57 28.68
N LYS A 207 -37.95 -26.11 28.16
CA LYS A 207 -38.99 -26.77 28.97
C LYS A 207 -38.48 -28.05 29.64
N ASP A 208 -37.58 -28.76 28.98
CA ASP A 208 -37.01 -30.03 29.45
C ASP A 208 -35.83 -29.83 30.42
N ARG A 209 -35.20 -28.66 30.40
CA ARG A 209 -34.03 -28.32 31.22
C ARG A 209 -34.21 -26.92 31.82
N LYS A 210 -34.76 -26.88 33.03
CA LYS A 210 -34.99 -25.63 33.77
C LYS A 210 -33.72 -25.24 34.52
N ASP A 211 -33.17 -24.07 34.21
CA ASP A 211 -31.97 -23.55 34.87
C ASP A 211 -32.23 -22.13 35.41
N PRO A 212 -32.08 -21.87 36.72
CA PRO A 212 -32.27 -20.53 37.30
C PRO A 212 -31.20 -19.51 36.87
N ASN A 213 -30.10 -19.95 36.25
CA ASN A 213 -29.03 -19.08 35.76
C ASN A 213 -29.19 -18.73 34.27
N GLU A 214 -30.06 -19.42 33.56
CA GLU A 214 -30.39 -19.15 32.16
C GLU A 214 -31.52 -18.12 32.08
N VAL A 215 -31.48 -17.23 31.09
CA VAL A 215 -32.52 -16.20 30.88
C VAL A 215 -33.89 -16.83 30.59
N CYS A 216 -34.98 -16.16 30.93
CA CYS A 216 -36.32 -16.62 30.55
C CYS A 216 -36.55 -16.64 29.03
N ASN A 217 -37.48 -17.46 28.55
CA ASN A 217 -37.94 -17.42 27.16
C ASN A 217 -38.67 -16.09 26.92
N GLY A 218 -38.00 -15.14 26.27
CA GLY A 218 -38.51 -13.78 26.13
C GLY A 218 -39.83 -13.68 25.38
N LYS A 219 -40.08 -14.55 24.38
CA LYS A 219 -41.36 -14.55 23.66
C LYS A 219 -42.49 -15.02 24.59
N GLU A 220 -42.36 -16.20 25.19
CA GLU A 220 -43.42 -16.73 26.06
C GLU A 220 -43.66 -15.82 27.27
N ALA A 221 -42.60 -15.31 27.91
CA ALA A 221 -42.69 -14.39 29.04
C ALA A 221 -43.35 -13.06 28.65
N LEU A 222 -42.95 -12.43 27.55
CA LEU A 222 -43.51 -11.14 27.12
C LEU A 222 -45.02 -11.24 26.85
N TYR A 223 -45.45 -12.28 26.10
CA TYR A 223 -46.85 -12.48 25.77
C TYR A 223 -47.68 -12.94 26.97
N GLY A 224 -47.14 -13.80 27.82
CA GLY A 224 -47.83 -14.32 29.01
C GLY A 224 -48.06 -13.24 30.07
N LEU A 225 -47.03 -12.45 30.37
CA LEU A 225 -47.10 -11.37 31.36
C LEU A 225 -48.02 -10.22 30.93
N LEU A 226 -48.16 -9.96 29.63
CA LEU A 226 -49.12 -8.99 29.11
C LEU A 226 -50.58 -9.44 29.25
N LYS A 227 -50.83 -10.76 29.35
CA LYS A 227 -52.16 -11.36 29.50
C LYS A 227 -52.63 -11.51 30.96
N GLU A 228 -51.94 -10.90 31.91
CA GLU A 228 -52.25 -10.98 33.36
C GLU A 228 -52.14 -12.40 33.90
N ASP A 229 -50.94 -12.97 33.86
CA ASP A 229 -50.68 -14.24 34.52
C ASP A 229 -50.81 -14.10 36.05
N GLU A 230 -51.75 -14.82 36.65
CA GLU A 230 -52.00 -14.83 38.09
C GLU A 230 -50.77 -15.32 38.90
N GLU A 231 -49.92 -16.17 38.30
CA GLU A 231 -48.70 -16.67 38.94
C GLU A 231 -47.61 -15.57 39.06
N PHE A 232 -47.67 -14.55 38.19
CA PHE A 232 -46.67 -13.48 38.10
C PHE A 232 -47.35 -12.10 37.98
N PRO A 233 -47.90 -11.56 39.09
CA PRO A 233 -48.58 -10.27 39.06
C PRO A 233 -47.59 -9.12 38.82
N ILE A 234 -47.85 -8.30 37.80
CA ILE A 234 -46.98 -7.17 37.41
C ILE A 234 -47.70 -5.83 37.59
N PRO A 235 -47.08 -4.82 38.24
CA PRO A 235 -47.62 -3.46 38.34
C PRO A 235 -47.89 -2.83 36.97
N PHE A 236 -48.93 -1.99 36.89
CA PHE A 236 -49.34 -1.30 35.66
C PHE A 236 -48.19 -0.58 34.93
N ALA A 237 -47.30 0.10 35.67
CA ALA A 237 -46.15 0.81 35.09
C ALA A 237 -45.19 -0.13 34.34
N LYS A 238 -44.87 -1.30 34.91
CA LYS A 238 -44.00 -2.30 34.27
C LYS A 238 -44.72 -2.96 33.08
N ARG A 239 -46.03 -3.16 33.17
CA ARG A 239 -46.84 -3.66 32.05
C ARG A 239 -46.85 -2.70 30.85
N SER A 240 -46.89 -1.39 31.10
CA SER A 240 -46.74 -0.39 30.04
C SER A 240 -45.37 -0.50 29.35
N MET A 241 -44.30 -0.73 30.11
CA MET A 241 -42.94 -0.94 29.55
C MET A 241 -42.84 -2.25 28.75
N LEU A 242 -43.48 -3.33 29.21
CA LEU A 242 -43.60 -4.58 28.44
C LEU A 242 -44.43 -4.38 27.16
N SER A 243 -45.45 -3.53 27.19
CA SER A 243 -46.23 -3.19 25.98
C SER A 243 -45.37 -2.42 24.97
N ASP A 244 -44.52 -1.49 25.43
CA ASP A 244 -43.55 -0.81 24.58
C ASP A 244 -42.54 -1.80 23.97
N LEU A 245 -42.09 -2.79 24.76
CA LEU A 245 -41.19 -3.85 24.30
C LEU A 245 -41.84 -4.74 23.23
N LYS A 246 -43.11 -5.14 23.43
CA LYS A 246 -43.89 -5.85 22.40
C LYS A 246 -44.01 -5.02 21.13
N ALA A 247 -44.33 -3.72 21.25
CA ALA A 247 -44.45 -2.85 20.09
C ALA A 247 -43.12 -2.70 19.32
N ALA A 248 -41.97 -2.73 20.01
CA ALA A 248 -40.65 -2.74 19.38
C ALA A 248 -40.36 -4.08 18.67
N LEU A 249 -40.76 -5.21 19.25
CA LEU A 249 -40.65 -6.53 18.60
C LEU A 249 -41.54 -6.64 17.34
N ASP A 250 -42.75 -6.09 17.41
CA ASP A 250 -43.65 -6.01 16.25
C ASP A 250 -42.98 -5.12 15.16
N THR A 251 -42.39 -3.98 15.55
CA THR A 251 -41.65 -3.08 14.65
C THR A 251 -40.41 -3.75 14.03
N TYR A 252 -39.70 -4.61 14.78
CA TYR A 252 -38.58 -5.39 14.24
C TYR A 252 -39.02 -6.29 13.08
N SER A 253 -40.20 -6.90 13.19
CA SER A 253 -40.77 -7.73 12.11
C SER A 253 -41.22 -6.85 10.92
N GLU A 254 -41.83 -5.69 11.19
CA GLU A 254 -42.21 -4.70 10.16
C GLU A 254 -40.98 -4.20 9.37
N MET A 255 -39.86 -3.95 10.05
CA MET A 255 -38.60 -3.52 9.44
C MET A 255 -38.01 -4.59 8.52
N LEU A 256 -38.03 -5.86 8.91
CA LEU A 256 -37.56 -6.98 8.06
C LEU A 256 -38.42 -7.15 6.81
N MET A 257 -39.74 -6.98 6.95
CA MET A 257 -40.67 -7.00 5.82
C MET A 257 -40.41 -5.84 4.86
N ALA A 258 -40.22 -4.62 5.38
CA ALA A 258 -39.90 -3.46 4.55
C ALA A 258 -38.55 -3.62 3.82
N GLU A 259 -37.54 -4.19 4.48
CA GLU A 259 -36.23 -4.46 3.92
C GLU A 259 -36.28 -5.49 2.79
N GLY A 260 -37.00 -6.60 2.99
CA GLY A 260 -37.17 -7.63 1.97
C GLY A 260 -37.88 -7.09 0.71
N VAL A 261 -38.90 -6.25 0.88
CA VAL A 261 -39.56 -5.57 -0.26
C VAL A 261 -38.59 -4.60 -0.95
N MET A 262 -37.80 -3.83 -0.19
CA MET A 262 -36.82 -2.91 -0.76
C MET A 262 -35.73 -3.62 -1.58
N HIS A 263 -35.21 -4.75 -1.11
CA HIS A 263 -34.26 -5.55 -1.87
C HIS A 263 -34.89 -6.20 -3.10
N LEU A 264 -36.15 -6.65 -3.02
CA LEU A 264 -36.88 -7.19 -4.18
C LEU A 264 -37.07 -6.13 -5.27
N VAL A 265 -37.49 -4.92 -4.90
CA VAL A 265 -37.63 -3.78 -5.83
C VAL A 265 -36.29 -3.42 -6.48
N ASN A 266 -35.19 -3.51 -5.73
CA ASN A 266 -33.84 -3.26 -6.22
C ASN A 266 -33.21 -4.43 -7.00
N ARG A 267 -34.00 -5.46 -7.35
CA ARG A 267 -33.54 -6.67 -8.08
C ARG A 267 -32.43 -7.44 -7.35
N LYS A 268 -32.46 -7.45 -6.02
CA LYS A 268 -31.54 -8.20 -5.14
C LYS A 268 -32.29 -9.36 -4.44
N PRO A 269 -32.68 -10.43 -5.16
CA PRO A 269 -33.54 -11.49 -4.61
C PRO A 269 -32.87 -12.28 -3.48
N GLU A 270 -31.55 -12.48 -3.52
CA GLU A 270 -30.80 -13.17 -2.46
C GLU A 270 -30.83 -12.40 -1.13
N HIS A 271 -30.71 -11.08 -1.19
CA HIS A 271 -30.80 -10.21 -0.01
C HIS A 271 -32.23 -10.16 0.55
N ALA A 272 -33.23 -10.16 -0.33
CA ALA A 272 -34.62 -10.30 0.09
C ALA A 272 -34.87 -11.64 0.79
N ALA A 273 -34.33 -12.74 0.26
CA ALA A 273 -34.41 -14.06 0.89
C ALA A 273 -33.73 -14.07 2.27
N ASN A 274 -32.56 -13.45 2.42
CA ASN A 274 -31.89 -13.34 3.71
C ASN A 274 -32.70 -12.56 4.75
N ALA A 275 -33.39 -11.47 4.36
CA ALA A 275 -34.29 -10.74 5.26
C ALA A 275 -35.50 -11.60 5.68
N MET A 276 -36.03 -12.42 4.78
CA MET A 276 -37.14 -13.35 5.08
C MET A 276 -36.69 -14.51 5.97
N ASP A 277 -35.51 -15.10 5.72
CA ASP A 277 -34.90 -16.12 6.58
C ASP A 277 -34.67 -15.59 8.00
N ALA A 278 -34.26 -14.33 8.13
CA ALA A 278 -34.11 -13.66 9.42
C ALA A 278 -35.44 -13.42 10.14
N THR A 279 -36.52 -13.16 9.38
CA THR A 279 -37.88 -13.06 9.94
C THR A 279 -38.34 -14.39 10.55
N ALA A 280 -37.97 -15.50 9.91
CA ALA A 280 -38.22 -16.84 10.43
C ALA A 280 -37.24 -17.27 11.55
N GLY A 281 -36.23 -16.45 11.86
CA GLY A 281 -35.22 -16.73 12.89
C GLY A 281 -34.13 -17.71 12.46
N PHE A 282 -34.00 -18.03 11.17
CA PHE A 282 -32.98 -18.96 10.67
C PHE A 282 -31.62 -18.29 10.43
N LYS A 283 -31.58 -16.96 10.29
CA LYS A 283 -30.38 -16.16 10.01
C LYS A 283 -30.38 -14.86 10.82
N PRO A 284 -29.21 -14.25 11.06
CA PRO A 284 -29.14 -12.91 11.63
C PRO A 284 -29.76 -11.88 10.67
N PRO A 285 -30.40 -10.81 11.19
CA PRO A 285 -31.04 -9.79 10.37
C PRO A 285 -30.00 -8.95 9.59
N PRO A 286 -30.29 -8.58 8.33
CA PRO A 286 -29.46 -7.65 7.58
C PRO A 286 -29.47 -6.25 8.22
N THR A 287 -28.52 -5.40 7.83
CA THR A 287 -28.60 -3.96 8.15
C THR A 287 -29.77 -3.34 7.40
N PHE A 288 -30.63 -2.60 8.09
CA PHE A 288 -31.84 -2.05 7.48
C PHE A 288 -31.52 -0.78 6.68
N GLU A 289 -31.49 -0.86 5.35
CA GLU A 289 -31.34 0.28 4.45
C GLU A 289 -32.64 1.10 4.37
N PHE A 290 -33.82 0.48 4.56
CA PHE A 290 -35.11 1.14 4.41
C PHE A 290 -35.29 2.33 5.36
N ILE A 291 -34.76 2.25 6.58
CA ILE A 291 -34.85 3.31 7.59
C ILE A 291 -33.71 4.33 7.51
N GLN A 292 -32.70 4.07 6.67
CA GLN A 292 -31.57 4.99 6.50
C GLN A 292 -31.95 6.08 5.51
N THR A 293 -31.60 7.33 5.84
CA THR A 293 -31.69 8.41 4.87
C THR A 293 -30.51 8.27 3.90
N PRO A 294 -30.74 8.05 2.59
CA PRO A 294 -29.67 8.05 1.61
C PRO A 294 -28.85 9.35 1.71
N PRO A 295 -27.53 9.29 1.52
CA PRO A 295 -26.71 10.48 1.55
C PRO A 295 -27.17 11.48 0.48
N SER A 296 -27.35 12.74 0.87
CA SER A 296 -27.74 13.86 -0.01
C SER A 296 -26.57 14.45 -0.82
N GLY A 297 -25.44 13.74 -0.88
CA GLY A 297 -24.22 14.19 -1.53
C GLY A 297 -24.21 13.93 -3.03
N TYR A 298 -23.44 14.75 -3.72
CA TYR A 298 -23.16 14.65 -5.14
C TYR A 298 -22.16 13.53 -5.43
N GLN A 299 -22.41 12.70 -6.42
CA GLN A 299 -21.37 11.80 -6.92
C GLN A 299 -20.43 12.58 -7.84
N LEU A 300 -19.19 12.77 -7.40
CA LEU A 300 -18.07 13.18 -8.21
C LEU A 300 -17.37 11.93 -8.72
N GLU A 301 -17.23 11.82 -10.02
CA GLU A 301 -16.43 10.76 -10.62
C GLU A 301 -15.11 11.34 -11.11
N THR A 302 -14.03 10.64 -10.80
CA THR A 302 -12.67 11.02 -11.17
C THR A 302 -12.05 9.91 -12.00
N MET A 303 -11.57 10.28 -13.20
CA MET A 303 -10.87 9.38 -14.11
C MET A 303 -9.47 9.91 -14.38
N VAL A 304 -8.48 9.04 -14.24
CA VAL A 304 -7.09 9.33 -14.60
C VAL A 304 -6.67 8.37 -15.69
N VAL A 305 -6.23 8.92 -16.81
CA VAL A 305 -5.87 8.16 -18.00
C VAL A 305 -4.47 8.49 -18.47
N ALA A 306 -3.84 7.54 -19.15
CA ALA A 306 -2.69 7.84 -20.00
C ALA A 306 -3.19 8.13 -21.41
N ALA A 307 -2.61 9.12 -22.08
CA ALA A 307 -2.94 9.45 -23.47
C ALA A 307 -1.66 9.60 -24.27
N LEU A 308 -1.51 8.81 -25.34
CA LEU A 308 -0.32 8.77 -26.20
C LEU A 308 -0.69 8.94 -27.67
N PRO A 309 0.26 9.35 -28.54
CA PRO A 309 0.09 9.29 -29.99
C PRO A 309 -0.20 7.87 -30.44
N PHE A 310 -1.24 7.68 -31.27
CA PHE A 310 -1.62 6.37 -31.75
C PHE A 310 -0.68 5.87 -32.85
N VAL A 311 -0.19 4.63 -32.69
CA VAL A 311 0.57 3.90 -33.71
C VAL A 311 -0.20 2.64 -34.09
N SER A 312 -0.53 2.50 -35.38
CA SER A 312 -1.28 1.34 -35.87
C SER A 312 -0.37 0.12 -36.03
N VAL A 313 -0.87 -1.04 -35.60
CA VAL A 313 -0.21 -2.34 -35.82
C VAL A 313 0.05 -2.65 -37.30
N ALA A 314 -0.79 -2.12 -38.20
CA ALA A 314 -0.64 -2.31 -39.64
C ALA A 314 0.60 -1.60 -40.23
N SER A 315 1.14 -0.59 -39.53
CA SER A 315 2.35 0.12 -39.95
C SER A 315 3.65 -0.62 -39.57
N LEU A 316 3.55 -1.69 -38.79
CA LEU A 316 4.70 -2.45 -38.30
C LEU A 316 5.21 -3.45 -39.36
N ALA A 317 6.53 -3.63 -39.38
CA ALA A 317 7.19 -4.59 -40.26
C ALA A 317 6.81 -6.06 -39.96
N GLU A 318 7.11 -6.99 -40.86
CA GLU A 318 6.73 -8.40 -40.72
C GLU A 318 7.42 -9.15 -39.55
N ASN A 319 8.62 -8.71 -39.13
CA ASN A 319 9.41 -9.35 -38.06
C ASN A 319 9.52 -8.47 -36.80
N THR A 320 8.44 -7.80 -36.41
CA THR A 320 8.41 -6.92 -35.24
C THR A 320 8.32 -7.72 -33.93
N HIS A 321 8.94 -7.20 -32.87
CA HIS A 321 8.92 -7.79 -31.54
C HIS A 321 7.48 -7.91 -30.98
N PRO A 322 7.07 -9.03 -30.35
CA PRO A 322 5.68 -9.25 -29.92
C PRO A 322 5.17 -8.21 -28.92
N ILE A 323 6.03 -7.72 -28.02
CA ILE A 323 5.67 -6.61 -27.09
C ILE A 323 5.24 -5.35 -27.86
N ARG A 324 5.91 -5.01 -28.96
CA ARG A 324 5.53 -3.85 -29.79
C ARG A 324 4.24 -4.11 -30.57
N ILE A 325 3.95 -5.36 -30.94
CA ILE A 325 2.67 -5.70 -31.58
C ILE A 325 1.53 -5.61 -30.55
N ALA A 326 1.78 -5.99 -29.30
CA ALA A 326 0.79 -5.90 -28.21
C ALA A 326 0.33 -4.46 -27.97
N ASP A 327 1.27 -3.52 -27.87
CA ASP A 327 0.96 -2.09 -27.91
C ASP A 327 2.03 -1.27 -28.65
N PRO A 328 1.79 -0.91 -29.92
CA PRO A 328 2.76 -0.14 -30.72
C PRO A 328 2.95 1.29 -30.22
N SER A 329 1.92 1.86 -29.59
CA SER A 329 1.90 3.24 -29.13
C SER A 329 2.76 3.38 -27.86
N VAL A 330 2.59 2.45 -26.91
CA VAL A 330 3.41 2.40 -25.69
C VAL A 330 4.88 2.14 -26.04
N ALA A 331 5.18 1.17 -26.90
CA ALA A 331 6.56 0.86 -27.28
C ALA A 331 7.26 2.06 -27.93
N SER A 332 6.59 2.76 -28.86
CA SER A 332 7.15 3.94 -29.53
C SER A 332 7.32 5.12 -28.56
N PHE A 333 6.40 5.29 -27.62
CA PHE A 333 6.49 6.35 -26.61
C PHE A 333 7.68 6.12 -25.65
N VAL A 334 7.86 4.90 -25.14
CA VAL A 334 8.97 4.58 -24.24
C VAL A 334 10.31 4.79 -24.94
N GLU A 335 10.43 4.33 -26.19
CA GLU A 335 11.62 4.52 -27.02
C GLU A 335 11.95 6.01 -27.22
N ASN A 336 10.95 6.84 -27.53
CA ASN A 336 11.14 8.28 -27.71
C ASN A 336 11.47 9.00 -26.39
N LYS A 337 10.88 8.58 -25.27
CA LYS A 337 11.04 9.23 -23.96
C LYS A 337 12.38 8.92 -23.30
N LEU A 338 12.84 7.67 -23.39
CA LEU A 338 14.07 7.21 -22.71
C LEU A 338 15.27 7.05 -23.66
N GLY A 339 15.05 7.15 -24.97
CA GLY A 339 16.08 6.90 -25.98
C GLY A 339 16.56 5.44 -26.01
N THR A 340 17.57 5.17 -26.82
CA THR A 340 18.14 3.82 -27.03
C THR A 340 19.62 3.71 -26.63
N SER A 341 20.19 4.78 -26.08
CA SER A 341 21.61 4.87 -25.71
C SER A 341 21.90 4.32 -24.30
N TRP A 342 21.27 3.21 -23.90
CA TRP A 342 21.40 2.68 -22.55
C TRP A 342 22.73 1.97 -22.37
N ALA A 343 23.42 2.23 -21.27
CA ALA A 343 24.75 1.68 -20.98
C ALA A 343 24.82 0.98 -19.61
N TRP A 344 25.26 -0.27 -19.63
CA TRP A 344 25.64 -1.02 -18.43
C TRP A 344 27.05 -0.62 -18.02
N LYS A 345 27.24 -0.34 -16.73
CA LYS A 345 28.55 -0.01 -16.15
C LYS A 345 29.05 -1.20 -15.33
N ALA A 346 30.29 -1.63 -15.54
CA ALA A 346 30.95 -2.59 -14.66
C ALA A 346 31.85 -1.85 -13.68
N ILE A 347 31.70 -2.10 -12.38
CA ILE A 347 32.52 -1.49 -11.34
C ILE A 347 33.25 -2.55 -10.51
N ASN A 348 34.40 -2.18 -9.95
CA ASN A 348 35.11 -2.98 -8.96
C ASN A 348 34.68 -2.60 -7.54
N THR A 349 33.88 -3.44 -6.89
CA THR A 349 33.34 -3.14 -5.55
C THR A 349 34.40 -3.15 -4.46
N ASP A 350 35.55 -3.77 -4.69
CA ASP A 350 36.61 -3.85 -3.67
C ASP A 350 37.37 -2.51 -3.51
N ALA A 351 37.22 -1.61 -4.49
CA ALA A 351 37.78 -0.27 -4.51
C ALA A 351 36.79 0.83 -4.07
N GLY A 352 35.53 0.48 -3.75
CA GLY A 352 34.45 1.42 -3.40
C GLY A 352 33.41 1.59 -4.53
N GLU A 353 32.33 2.32 -4.27
CA GLU A 353 31.24 2.55 -5.26
C GLU A 353 31.43 3.81 -6.14
N ASP A 354 32.59 4.46 -6.08
CA ASP A 354 32.88 5.68 -6.85
C ASP A 354 33.10 5.40 -8.36
N GLU A 355 32.80 6.39 -9.21
CA GLU A 355 32.97 6.30 -10.68
C GLU A 355 34.43 6.04 -11.12
N ASN A 356 35.41 6.31 -10.26
CA ASN A 356 36.82 6.01 -10.50
C ASN A 356 37.13 4.49 -10.53
N ASN A 357 36.17 3.64 -10.14
CA ASN A 357 36.31 2.19 -10.12
C ASN A 357 35.67 1.49 -11.31
N LEU A 358 35.41 2.23 -12.39
CA LEU A 358 34.82 1.74 -13.63
C LEU A 358 35.80 0.79 -14.36
N LEU A 359 35.37 -0.44 -14.58
CA LEU A 359 36.09 -1.46 -15.35
C LEU A 359 35.76 -1.40 -16.85
N GLY A 360 34.57 -0.90 -17.19
CA GLY A 360 34.12 -0.75 -18.57
C GLY A 360 32.64 -0.44 -18.69
N THR A 361 32.19 -0.12 -19.91
CA THR A 361 30.78 0.13 -20.22
C THR A 361 30.37 -0.60 -21.49
N VAL A 362 29.12 -1.05 -21.55
CA VAL A 362 28.55 -1.71 -22.74
C VAL A 362 27.17 -1.14 -23.02
N THR A 363 26.91 -0.81 -24.29
CA THR A 363 25.61 -0.31 -24.74
C THR A 363 24.68 -1.42 -25.22
N LEU A 364 23.37 -1.15 -25.35
CA LEU A 364 22.39 -2.05 -25.97
C LEU A 364 22.89 -2.63 -27.30
N GLU A 365 23.41 -1.77 -28.18
CA GLU A 365 23.97 -2.15 -29.49
C GLU A 365 25.13 -3.13 -29.36
N THR A 366 26.03 -2.91 -28.40
CA THR A 366 27.22 -3.76 -28.20
C THR A 366 26.87 -5.11 -27.55
N ILE A 367 25.85 -5.13 -26.68
CA ILE A 367 25.27 -6.37 -26.16
C ILE A 367 24.58 -7.16 -27.29
N GLY A 368 24.03 -6.47 -28.29
CA GLY A 368 23.31 -7.07 -29.41
C GLY A 368 21.86 -7.37 -29.07
N VAL A 369 21.25 -6.53 -28.22
CA VAL A 369 19.84 -6.62 -27.81
C VAL A 369 19.13 -5.31 -28.15
N SER A 370 17.88 -5.41 -28.57
CA SER A 370 16.98 -4.26 -28.77
C SER A 370 16.49 -3.72 -27.42
N PHE A 371 15.87 -2.55 -27.41
CA PHE A 371 15.26 -2.07 -26.16
C PHE A 371 14.04 -2.92 -25.79
N GLU A 372 13.32 -3.50 -26.76
CA GLU A 372 12.19 -4.39 -26.48
C GLU A 372 12.64 -5.68 -25.79
N ASP A 373 13.83 -6.18 -26.14
CA ASP A 373 14.42 -7.35 -25.47
C ASP A 373 14.66 -7.10 -23.98
N SER A 374 14.83 -5.84 -23.54
CA SER A 374 15.00 -5.51 -22.11
C SER A 374 13.76 -5.83 -21.25
N PHE A 375 12.59 -5.92 -21.88
CA PHE A 375 11.34 -6.30 -21.24
C PHE A 375 11.16 -7.82 -21.23
N SER A 376 11.57 -8.50 -22.29
CA SER A 376 11.45 -9.95 -22.42
C SER A 376 12.55 -10.71 -21.68
N TYR A 377 13.76 -10.15 -21.59
CA TYR A 377 14.92 -10.83 -21.03
C TYR A 377 15.01 -10.57 -19.51
N PRO A 378 15.32 -11.60 -18.70
CA PRO A 378 15.58 -11.41 -17.27
C PRO A 378 16.74 -10.45 -17.04
N SER A 379 16.65 -9.59 -16.01
CA SER A 379 17.70 -8.63 -15.68
C SER A 379 19.06 -9.30 -15.40
N ASP A 380 19.04 -10.48 -14.78
CA ASP A 380 20.26 -11.26 -14.50
C ASP A 380 20.96 -11.73 -15.78
N LEU A 381 20.18 -12.07 -16.81
CA LEU A 381 20.70 -12.47 -18.12
C LEU A 381 21.36 -11.27 -18.83
N LEU A 382 20.72 -10.10 -18.81
CA LEU A 382 21.28 -8.87 -19.40
C LEU A 382 22.58 -8.44 -18.71
N ASN A 383 22.60 -8.50 -17.37
CA ASN A 383 23.79 -8.18 -16.59
C ASN A 383 24.94 -9.15 -16.90
N GLU A 384 24.64 -10.45 -17.02
CA GLU A 384 25.65 -11.44 -17.39
C GLU A 384 26.17 -11.26 -18.82
N LEU A 385 25.29 -10.95 -19.78
CA LEU A 385 25.71 -10.63 -21.15
C LEU A 385 26.62 -9.39 -21.20
N ALA A 386 26.28 -8.33 -20.46
CA ALA A 386 27.10 -7.14 -20.35
C ALA A 386 28.49 -7.47 -19.79
N ARG A 387 28.56 -8.28 -18.72
CA ARG A 387 29.84 -8.76 -18.14
C ARG A 387 30.67 -9.55 -19.15
N LEU A 388 30.07 -10.52 -19.83
CA LEU A 388 30.76 -11.38 -20.79
C LEU A 388 31.25 -10.60 -22.02
N LYS A 389 30.53 -9.55 -22.45
CA LYS A 389 30.97 -8.64 -23.53
C LYS A 389 32.17 -7.79 -23.13
N LEU A 390 32.28 -7.40 -21.86
CA LEU A 390 33.46 -6.73 -21.30
C LEU A 390 34.64 -7.67 -21.06
N GLN A 391 34.48 -8.98 -21.30
CA GLN A 391 35.51 -10.00 -21.04
C GLN A 391 35.95 -10.02 -19.57
N LEU A 392 35.03 -9.71 -18.65
CA LEU A 392 35.31 -9.68 -17.22
C LEU A 392 34.99 -11.04 -16.58
N PRO A 393 35.94 -11.75 -15.95
CA PRO A 393 35.71 -13.06 -15.37
C PRO A 393 34.92 -12.97 -14.05
N LEU A 394 34.16 -14.01 -13.73
CA LEU A 394 33.54 -14.19 -12.42
C LEU A 394 34.45 -15.06 -11.56
N ALA A 395 35.32 -14.42 -10.78
CA ALA A 395 36.33 -15.13 -10.02
C ALA A 395 35.75 -15.84 -8.79
N THR A 396 35.97 -17.16 -8.72
CA THR A 396 35.71 -17.97 -7.53
C THR A 396 37.02 -18.20 -6.80
N LEU A 397 37.06 -17.86 -5.51
CA LEU A 397 38.22 -18.12 -4.65
C LEU A 397 38.03 -19.42 -3.87
N THR A 398 39.01 -20.31 -3.97
CA THR A 398 39.10 -21.53 -3.17
C THR A 398 40.41 -21.55 -2.38
N GLU A 399 40.33 -22.00 -1.14
CA GLU A 399 41.48 -22.24 -0.28
C GLU A 399 41.79 -23.73 -0.32
N LEU A 400 43.04 -24.07 -0.63
CA LEU A 400 43.54 -25.45 -0.76
C LEU A 400 44.86 -25.61 0.02
N GLU A 401 45.25 -26.85 0.25
CA GLU A 401 46.58 -27.17 0.78
C GLU A 401 47.62 -27.15 -0.33
N ASN A 402 48.72 -26.42 -0.12
CA ASN A 402 49.84 -26.41 -1.05
C ASN A 402 50.71 -27.65 -0.83
N ARG A 403 50.93 -28.43 -1.89
CA ARG A 403 51.79 -29.63 -1.86
C ARG A 403 53.11 -29.36 -2.57
N THR A 404 54.17 -30.00 -2.09
CA THR A 404 55.53 -29.84 -2.63
C THR A 404 56.12 -31.20 -2.93
N TRP A 405 56.75 -31.32 -4.10
CA TRP A 405 57.41 -32.53 -4.53
C TRP A 405 58.91 -32.29 -4.68
N LYS A 406 59.70 -33.26 -4.24
CA LYS A 406 61.14 -33.32 -4.42
C LYS A 406 61.46 -34.35 -5.49
N LEU A 407 62.14 -33.90 -6.54
CA LEU A 407 62.65 -34.75 -7.61
C LEU A 407 64.14 -35.03 -7.35
N LEU A 408 64.53 -36.29 -7.38
CA LEU A 408 65.92 -36.75 -7.25
C LEU A 408 66.38 -37.39 -8.58
N ASP A 409 67.43 -36.83 -9.18
CA ASP A 409 68.07 -37.41 -10.38
C ASP A 409 68.96 -38.60 -9.98
N GLU A 410 68.66 -39.78 -10.52
CA GLU A 410 69.40 -41.01 -10.22
C GLU A 410 70.84 -41.01 -10.77
N GLU A 411 71.13 -40.23 -11.83
CA GLU A 411 72.46 -40.21 -12.46
C GLU A 411 73.40 -39.18 -11.83
N THR A 412 72.88 -38.04 -11.38
CA THR A 412 73.69 -36.91 -10.88
C THR A 412 73.61 -36.72 -9.37
N GLY A 413 72.61 -37.31 -8.69
CA GLY A 413 72.35 -37.10 -7.27
C GLY A 413 71.80 -35.71 -6.94
N ASN A 414 71.52 -34.88 -7.95
CA ASN A 414 70.94 -33.56 -7.76
C ASN A 414 69.46 -33.68 -7.37
N SER A 415 69.03 -32.85 -6.42
CA SER A 415 67.63 -32.76 -6.03
C SER A 415 67.08 -31.37 -6.27
N ALA A 416 65.88 -31.29 -6.84
CA ALA A 416 65.13 -30.04 -6.98
C ALA A 416 63.74 -30.22 -6.36
N THR A 417 63.20 -29.14 -5.78
CA THR A 417 61.85 -29.13 -5.19
C THR A 417 60.98 -28.19 -6.00
N ILE A 418 59.73 -28.57 -6.23
CA ILE A 418 58.72 -27.72 -6.84
C ILE A 418 57.42 -27.81 -6.04
N ASN A 419 56.78 -26.67 -5.79
CA ASN A 419 55.47 -26.63 -5.15
C ASN A 419 54.34 -26.48 -6.16
N MET A 420 53.11 -26.68 -5.71
CA MET A 420 51.91 -26.61 -6.55
C MET A 420 51.70 -25.21 -7.15
N LEU A 421 52.13 -24.14 -6.47
CA LEU A 421 52.11 -22.76 -6.96
C LEU A 421 53.06 -22.57 -8.16
N GLU A 422 54.28 -23.12 -8.08
CA GLU A 422 55.34 -23.01 -9.10
C GLU A 422 55.06 -23.82 -10.36
N LEU A 423 54.24 -24.88 -10.27
CA LEU A 423 53.77 -25.63 -11.43
C LEU A 423 52.89 -24.76 -12.36
N GLY A 424 52.11 -23.83 -11.79
CA GLY A 424 51.21 -22.96 -12.55
C GLY A 424 50.08 -23.70 -13.26
N ILE A 425 49.76 -24.91 -12.81
CA ILE A 425 48.67 -25.75 -13.33
C ILE A 425 47.50 -25.69 -12.35
N LEU A 426 46.28 -25.79 -12.87
CA LEU A 426 45.06 -25.83 -12.06
C LEU A 426 45.15 -26.95 -10.99
N PRO A 427 45.09 -26.64 -9.68
CA PRO A 427 45.27 -27.64 -8.61
C PRO A 427 44.32 -28.83 -8.67
N LYS A 428 43.07 -28.61 -9.10
CA LYS A 428 42.11 -29.70 -9.31
C LYS A 428 42.60 -30.71 -10.36
N ARG A 429 43.22 -30.24 -11.45
CA ARG A 429 43.81 -31.11 -12.48
C ARG A 429 44.99 -31.89 -11.94
N ILE A 430 45.84 -31.28 -11.09
CA ILE A 430 46.98 -31.95 -10.45
C ILE A 430 46.48 -33.09 -9.55
N LEU A 431 45.43 -32.87 -8.77
CA LEU A 431 44.84 -33.87 -7.87
C LEU A 431 44.19 -35.04 -8.63
N GLU A 432 43.71 -34.81 -9.84
CA GLU A 432 43.07 -35.82 -10.70
C GLU A 432 44.07 -36.52 -11.66
N MET A 433 45.32 -36.04 -11.72
CA MET A 433 46.33 -36.51 -12.68
C MET A 433 46.93 -37.86 -12.25
N PRO A 434 47.14 -38.82 -13.18
CA PRO A 434 47.89 -40.04 -12.90
C PRO A 434 49.34 -39.72 -12.46
N ALA A 435 49.86 -40.46 -11.49
CA ALA A 435 51.20 -40.22 -10.93
C ALA A 435 52.33 -40.20 -11.98
N ALA A 436 52.20 -40.97 -13.07
CA ALA A 436 53.16 -40.99 -14.16
C ALA A 436 53.16 -39.69 -14.98
N GLU A 437 51.97 -39.13 -15.26
CA GLU A 437 51.83 -37.86 -16.00
C GLU A 437 52.29 -36.68 -15.15
N LEU A 438 51.97 -36.69 -13.84
CA LEU A 438 52.47 -35.68 -12.89
C LEU A 438 54.01 -35.70 -12.80
N HIS A 439 54.60 -36.89 -12.77
CA HIS A 439 56.05 -37.05 -12.74
C HIS A 439 56.70 -36.50 -14.02
N GLU A 440 56.13 -36.76 -15.19
CA GLU A 440 56.63 -36.24 -16.47
C GLU A 440 56.52 -34.71 -16.56
N GLU A 441 55.40 -34.13 -16.11
CA GLU A 441 55.17 -32.68 -16.07
C GLU A 441 56.17 -31.97 -15.13
N ILE A 442 56.41 -32.54 -13.95
CA ILE A 442 57.40 -32.03 -12.98
C ILE A 442 58.83 -32.13 -13.55
N CYS A 443 59.20 -33.26 -14.18
CA CYS A 443 60.48 -33.41 -14.86
C CYS A 443 60.68 -32.33 -15.93
N THR A 444 59.64 -32.10 -16.73
CA THR A 444 59.64 -31.10 -17.81
C THR A 444 59.82 -29.70 -17.25
N ARG A 445 59.11 -29.34 -16.17
CA ARG A 445 59.21 -28.03 -15.55
C ARG A 445 60.54 -27.75 -14.86
N LEU A 446 61.14 -28.77 -14.25
CA LEU A 446 62.46 -28.68 -13.62
C LEU A 446 63.61 -28.89 -14.62
N ASN A 447 63.31 -29.18 -15.89
CA ASN A 447 64.28 -29.48 -16.95
C ASN A 447 65.24 -30.64 -16.57
N MET A 448 64.70 -31.69 -15.94
CA MET A 448 65.42 -32.88 -15.46
C MET A 448 65.07 -34.12 -16.29
N LYS A 449 65.99 -35.10 -16.37
CA LYS A 449 65.80 -36.32 -17.18
C LYS A 449 64.76 -37.26 -16.54
N THR A 450 64.08 -38.06 -17.36
CA THR A 450 62.98 -38.98 -16.98
C THR A 450 63.36 -40.13 -16.01
N ARG A 451 64.65 -40.32 -15.68
CA ARG A 451 65.11 -41.27 -14.66
C ARG A 451 65.30 -40.56 -13.33
N SER A 452 64.18 -40.28 -12.69
CA SER A 452 64.13 -39.56 -11.43
C SER A 452 63.13 -40.19 -10.47
N ILE A 453 63.34 -40.01 -9.17
CA ILE A 453 62.41 -40.43 -8.12
C ILE A 453 61.68 -39.20 -7.60
N LEU A 454 60.34 -39.27 -7.60
CA LEU A 454 59.47 -38.21 -7.09
C LEU A 454 59.01 -38.57 -5.67
N GLU A 455 59.33 -37.73 -4.68
CA GLU A 455 58.87 -37.86 -3.29
C GLU A 455 58.05 -36.62 -2.89
N GLU A 456 56.87 -36.83 -2.31
CA GLU A 456 56.06 -35.73 -1.74
C GLU A 456 56.62 -35.33 -0.36
N GLN A 457 56.76 -34.03 -0.11
CA GLN A 457 57.31 -33.47 1.13
C GLN A 457 56.36 -32.43 1.74
N GLU A 458 56.50 -32.17 3.04
CA GLU A 458 55.77 -31.08 3.69
C GLU A 458 56.17 -29.73 3.10
N SER A 459 55.17 -28.96 2.65
CA SER A 459 55.39 -27.63 2.08
C SER A 459 55.73 -26.59 3.15
N THR A 460 56.66 -25.70 2.83
CA THR A 460 57.01 -24.54 3.67
C THR A 460 55.86 -23.53 3.79
N VAL A 461 55.07 -23.37 2.71
CA VAL A 461 53.82 -22.60 2.68
C VAL A 461 52.67 -23.59 2.65
N LYS A 462 51.84 -23.65 3.69
CA LYS A 462 50.80 -24.68 3.83
C LYS A 462 49.51 -24.38 3.06
N THR A 463 49.15 -23.11 2.94
CA THR A 463 47.89 -22.66 2.35
C THR A 463 48.13 -22.09 0.96
N LEU A 464 47.21 -22.40 0.04
CA LEU A 464 47.21 -21.96 -1.34
C LEU A 464 45.84 -21.39 -1.67
N TRP A 465 45.81 -20.13 -2.07
CA TRP A 465 44.60 -19.50 -2.58
C TRP A 465 44.59 -19.58 -4.09
N VAL A 466 43.49 -20.09 -4.64
CA VAL A 466 43.31 -20.28 -6.09
C VAL A 466 42.11 -19.47 -6.52
N ALA A 467 42.28 -18.68 -7.56
CA ALA A 467 41.19 -18.03 -8.27
C ALA A 467 40.95 -18.74 -9.60
N THR A 468 39.71 -19.17 -9.81
CA THR A 468 39.26 -19.72 -11.09
C THR A 468 38.12 -18.88 -11.68
N ASP A 469 37.96 -18.89 -13.01
CA ASP A 469 36.79 -18.32 -13.67
C ASP A 469 35.57 -19.26 -13.56
N GLU A 470 34.45 -18.85 -14.14
CA GLU A 470 33.20 -19.64 -14.20
C GLU A 470 33.29 -20.94 -15.01
N ASN A 471 34.35 -21.13 -15.80
CA ASN A 471 34.62 -22.32 -16.60
C ASN A 471 35.72 -23.20 -15.97
N GLU A 472 36.07 -22.95 -14.70
CA GLU A 472 37.16 -23.62 -13.98
C GLU A 472 38.56 -23.40 -14.61
N ASN A 473 38.76 -22.35 -15.41
CA ASN A 473 40.10 -21.97 -15.86
C ASN A 473 40.83 -21.22 -14.76
N LEU A 474 42.15 -21.41 -14.69
CA LEU A 474 43.00 -20.75 -13.71
C LEU A 474 43.15 -19.26 -14.03
N LEU A 475 42.78 -18.38 -13.09
CA LEU A 475 43.01 -16.93 -13.19
C LEU A 475 44.32 -16.52 -12.50
N ALA A 476 44.49 -16.90 -11.23
CA ALA A 476 45.67 -16.60 -10.43
C ALA A 476 45.79 -17.55 -9.22
N MET A 477 46.99 -17.63 -8.66
CA MET A 477 47.28 -18.39 -7.44
C MET A 477 48.24 -17.59 -6.57
N ILE A 478 48.05 -17.60 -5.24
CA ILE A 478 49.02 -17.04 -4.28
C ILE A 478 49.17 -18.00 -3.09
N GLY A 479 50.39 -18.06 -2.54
CA GLY A 479 50.61 -18.73 -1.25
C GLY A 479 50.02 -17.91 -0.10
N GLY A 480 49.62 -18.58 0.98
CA GLY A 480 49.09 -17.89 2.17
C GLY A 480 50.15 -17.11 2.96
N ASP A 481 51.43 -17.30 2.65
CA ASP A 481 52.55 -16.48 3.13
C ASP A 481 52.51 -15.03 2.59
N ALA A 482 51.82 -14.79 1.49
CA ALA A 482 51.60 -13.44 0.95
C ALA A 482 50.51 -12.63 1.69
N ILE A 483 49.85 -13.22 2.69
CA ILE A 483 48.73 -12.61 3.43
C ILE A 483 49.17 -12.25 4.85
N ASP A 484 49.46 -10.98 5.09
CA ASP A 484 49.69 -10.44 6.45
C ASP A 484 48.37 -10.42 7.23
N THR A 485 48.09 -11.49 7.97
CA THR A 485 46.85 -11.64 8.74
C THR A 485 46.91 -10.84 10.05
N ILE A 486 46.06 -9.81 10.17
CA ILE A 486 45.85 -9.08 11.42
C ILE A 486 44.78 -9.80 12.25
N GLN A 487 44.97 -9.92 13.57
CA GLN A 487 43.98 -10.56 14.46
C GLN A 487 42.64 -9.82 14.44
N GLY A 488 41.57 -10.50 14.00
CA GLY A 488 40.18 -10.02 14.09
C GLY A 488 39.44 -9.80 12.76
N GLU A 489 40.03 -10.08 11.61
CA GLU A 489 39.37 -9.93 10.31
C GLU A 489 38.33 -11.02 10.03
N THR A 490 37.22 -10.65 9.37
CA THR A 490 36.20 -11.61 8.95
C THR A 490 36.62 -12.35 7.68
N THR A 491 36.02 -13.52 7.41
CA THR A 491 36.30 -14.30 6.18
C THR A 491 36.08 -13.50 4.88
N ASN A 492 35.18 -12.51 4.89
CA ASN A 492 34.94 -11.64 3.74
C ASN A 492 36.06 -10.62 3.52
N ASP A 493 36.65 -10.10 4.60
CA ASP A 493 37.77 -9.16 4.53
C ASP A 493 39.03 -9.85 3.98
N LEU A 494 39.29 -11.08 4.44
CA LEU A 494 40.37 -11.93 3.92
C LEU A 494 40.19 -12.22 2.42
N ARG A 495 39.00 -12.63 1.98
CA ARG A 495 38.73 -12.87 0.54
C ARG A 495 38.89 -11.63 -0.32
N LYS A 496 38.54 -10.44 0.21
CA LYS A 496 38.75 -9.15 -0.45
C LYS A 496 40.25 -8.83 -0.56
N MET A 497 41.02 -9.08 0.49
CA MET A 497 42.48 -8.88 0.50
C MET A 497 43.18 -9.81 -0.51
N VAL A 498 42.83 -11.10 -0.51
CA VAL A 498 43.33 -12.10 -1.46
C VAL A 498 43.04 -11.68 -2.91
N ARG A 499 41.81 -11.25 -3.22
CA ARG A 499 41.44 -10.75 -4.56
C ARG A 499 42.30 -9.55 -4.99
N LYS A 500 42.53 -8.59 -4.09
CA LYS A 500 43.40 -7.43 -4.35
C LYS A 500 44.84 -7.84 -4.63
N LEU A 501 45.39 -8.77 -3.86
CA LEU A 501 46.76 -9.29 -4.06
C LEU A 501 46.90 -10.03 -5.39
N MET A 502 45.86 -10.74 -5.82
CA MET A 502 45.80 -11.42 -7.12
C MET A 502 45.56 -10.48 -8.31
N GLY A 503 45.25 -9.19 -8.07
CA GLY A 503 44.87 -8.25 -9.12
C GLY A 503 43.52 -8.55 -9.79
N ILE A 504 42.66 -9.33 -9.13
CA ILE A 504 41.37 -9.77 -9.67
C ILE A 504 40.26 -8.84 -9.17
N PRO A 505 39.54 -8.14 -10.07
CA PRO A 505 38.48 -7.25 -9.65
C PRO A 505 37.24 -8.03 -9.17
N ASN A 506 36.56 -7.50 -8.16
CA ASN A 506 35.24 -7.99 -7.77
C ASN A 506 34.17 -7.24 -8.56
N VAL A 507 33.72 -7.86 -9.64
CA VAL A 507 32.92 -7.22 -10.69
C VAL A 507 31.44 -7.17 -10.28
N LYS A 508 30.87 -5.98 -10.25
CA LYS A 508 29.42 -5.77 -10.17
C LYS A 508 28.96 -4.99 -11.39
N ILE A 509 27.93 -5.51 -12.05
CA ILE A 509 27.27 -4.83 -13.17
C ILE A 509 26.15 -3.94 -12.62
N ILE A 510 26.21 -2.66 -12.94
CA ILE A 510 25.16 -1.68 -12.66
C ILE A 510 24.35 -1.52 -13.96
N PRO A 511 23.07 -1.93 -13.97
CA PRO A 511 22.21 -1.70 -15.12
C PRO A 511 21.93 -0.21 -15.33
N PRO A 512 21.63 0.22 -16.57
CA PRO A 512 21.23 1.60 -16.86
C PRO A 512 19.94 1.94 -16.12
N ARG A 513 19.83 3.21 -15.67
CA ARG A 513 18.63 3.71 -14.97
C ARG A 513 17.39 3.59 -15.85
N GLU A 514 17.57 3.84 -17.15
CA GLU A 514 16.56 3.78 -18.19
C GLU A 514 15.89 2.40 -18.28
N ALA A 515 16.62 1.31 -17.99
CA ALA A 515 16.04 -0.04 -18.02
C ALA A 515 15.02 -0.25 -16.89
N SER A 516 15.25 0.26 -15.67
CA SER A 516 14.26 0.21 -14.59
C SER A 516 13.09 1.14 -14.88
N LEU A 517 13.40 2.40 -15.26
CA LEU A 517 12.42 3.41 -15.59
C LEU A 517 11.47 2.98 -16.70
N SER A 518 11.95 2.24 -17.71
CA SER A 518 11.10 1.74 -18.79
C SER A 518 9.99 0.80 -18.31
N LYS A 519 10.30 -0.09 -17.35
CA LYS A 519 9.34 -1.03 -16.76
C LYS A 519 8.33 -0.31 -15.87
N GLU A 520 8.81 0.66 -15.10
CA GLU A 520 7.96 1.51 -14.26
C GLU A 520 7.02 2.37 -15.10
N LEU A 521 7.54 3.02 -16.14
CA LEU A 521 6.80 3.83 -17.11
C LEU A 521 5.68 3.02 -17.76
N VAL A 522 5.97 1.85 -18.33
CA VAL A 522 4.93 0.97 -18.92
C VAL A 522 3.87 0.65 -17.87
N SER A 523 4.26 0.27 -16.65
CA SER A 523 3.31 -0.12 -15.59
C SER A 523 2.44 1.03 -15.07
N ALA A 524 2.86 2.28 -15.27
CA ALA A 524 2.15 3.49 -14.87
C ALA A 524 1.18 4.00 -15.94
N LEU A 525 1.39 3.67 -17.21
CA LEU A 525 0.53 4.09 -18.34
C LEU A 525 -0.86 3.43 -18.33
N GLY A 526 -1.11 2.46 -17.45
CA GLY A 526 -2.45 1.98 -17.16
C GLY A 526 -2.53 0.48 -16.92
N ASN A 527 -3.60 0.04 -16.27
CA ASN A 527 -3.83 -1.38 -15.99
C ASN A 527 -4.76 -2.05 -17.01
N ARG A 528 -5.50 -1.27 -17.79
CA ARG A 528 -6.43 -1.74 -18.82
C ARG A 528 -6.67 -0.65 -19.87
N PRO A 529 -7.11 -1.01 -21.08
CA PRO A 529 -7.59 -0.04 -22.07
C PRO A 529 -8.79 0.76 -21.53
N ALA A 530 -8.83 2.06 -21.83
CA ALA A 530 -9.97 2.92 -21.48
C ALA A 530 -11.09 2.74 -22.52
N ALA A 531 -12.17 2.04 -22.15
CA ALA A 531 -13.31 1.79 -23.04
C ALA A 531 -14.30 2.98 -23.03
N GLY A 532 -15.19 3.03 -24.01
CA GLY A 532 -16.22 4.08 -24.13
C GLY A 532 -17.07 4.19 -22.87
N ARG A 533 -17.50 3.05 -22.33
CA ARG A 533 -18.26 2.97 -21.08
C ARG A 533 -17.56 3.56 -19.86
N ASP A 534 -16.22 3.62 -19.88
CA ASP A 534 -15.45 4.17 -18.78
C ASP A 534 -15.46 5.69 -18.81
N LEU A 535 -15.55 6.31 -19.98
CA LEU A 535 -15.31 7.74 -20.19
C LEU A 535 -16.56 8.53 -20.59
N THR A 536 -17.66 7.87 -20.98
CA THR A 536 -18.91 8.55 -21.34
C THR A 536 -20.16 7.75 -20.96
N TYR A 537 -21.29 8.47 -20.78
CA TYR A 537 -22.64 7.93 -20.59
C TYR A 537 -23.53 8.05 -21.82
N ASP A 538 -22.96 8.47 -22.95
CA ASP A 538 -23.72 8.76 -24.16
C ASP A 538 -24.25 7.48 -24.83
N LYS A 539 -25.24 7.63 -25.70
CA LYS A 539 -25.80 6.51 -26.48
C LYS A 539 -24.77 5.92 -27.45
N ASP A 540 -23.70 6.66 -27.76
CA ASP A 540 -22.64 6.28 -28.70
C ASP A 540 -21.61 5.27 -28.14
N ILE A 541 -21.73 4.85 -26.87
CA ILE A 541 -20.78 3.91 -26.22
C ILE A 541 -20.52 2.68 -27.08
N GLN A 542 -21.58 2.13 -27.69
CA GLN A 542 -21.46 0.88 -28.43
C GLN A 542 -20.58 1.06 -29.68
N THR A 543 -20.71 2.16 -30.40
CA THR A 543 -19.88 2.48 -31.57
C THR A 543 -18.42 2.65 -31.18
N ILE A 544 -18.15 3.39 -30.10
CA ILE A 544 -16.78 3.61 -29.59
C ILE A 544 -16.14 2.29 -29.16
N ASP A 545 -16.85 1.47 -28.37
CA ASP A 545 -16.37 0.16 -27.94
C ASP A 545 -16.12 -0.78 -29.14
N THR A 546 -16.95 -0.72 -30.19
CA THR A 546 -16.80 -1.50 -31.43
C THR A 546 -15.52 -1.11 -32.18
N ASP A 547 -15.21 0.18 -32.31
CA ASP A 547 -13.99 0.64 -32.97
C ASP A 547 -12.73 0.23 -32.19
N ILE A 548 -12.74 0.42 -30.87
CA ILE A 548 -11.65 -0.01 -29.97
C ILE A 548 -11.43 -1.52 -30.09
N TYR A 549 -12.51 -2.30 -30.03
CA TYR A 549 -12.44 -3.76 -30.09
C TYR A 549 -11.89 -4.25 -31.43
N THR A 550 -12.29 -3.63 -32.54
CA THR A 550 -11.80 -4.00 -33.88
C THR A 550 -10.29 -3.81 -33.98
N GLU A 551 -9.76 -2.69 -33.47
CA GLU A 551 -8.32 -2.43 -33.49
C GLU A 551 -7.53 -3.40 -32.59
N LEU A 552 -8.04 -3.70 -31.38
CA LEU A 552 -7.41 -4.70 -30.51
C LEU A 552 -7.45 -6.11 -31.13
N LEU A 553 -8.52 -6.45 -31.85
CA LEU A 553 -8.64 -7.73 -32.54
C LEU A 553 -7.59 -7.87 -33.64
N GLU A 554 -7.31 -6.81 -34.39
CA GLU A 554 -6.22 -6.79 -35.38
C GLU A 554 -4.86 -7.07 -34.73
N ARG A 555 -4.57 -6.46 -33.57
CA ARG A 555 -3.33 -6.75 -32.81
C ARG A 555 -3.25 -8.22 -32.39
N TYR A 556 -4.34 -8.75 -31.84
CA TYR A 556 -4.40 -10.14 -31.41
C TYR A 556 -4.22 -11.13 -32.57
N GLN A 557 -4.90 -10.89 -33.69
CA GLN A 557 -4.76 -11.69 -34.91
C GLN A 557 -3.31 -11.67 -35.43
N ARG A 558 -2.66 -10.50 -35.41
CA ARG A 558 -1.27 -10.37 -35.82
C ARG A 558 -0.33 -11.16 -34.90
N LEU A 559 -0.48 -11.03 -33.58
CA LEU A 559 0.30 -11.82 -32.61
C LEU A 559 0.11 -13.32 -32.80
N HIS A 560 -1.14 -13.77 -32.91
CA HIS A 560 -1.45 -15.19 -33.08
C HIS A 560 -0.87 -15.75 -34.38
N LYS A 561 -0.94 -14.99 -35.49
CA LYS A 561 -0.30 -15.35 -36.76
C LYS A 561 1.22 -15.48 -36.63
N ASP A 562 1.88 -14.49 -36.02
CA ASP A 562 3.33 -14.44 -35.91
C ASP A 562 3.87 -15.54 -34.96
N CYS A 563 3.15 -15.83 -33.87
CA CYS A 563 3.47 -16.94 -32.97
C CYS A 563 3.35 -18.30 -33.68
N LYS A 564 2.26 -18.51 -34.42
CA LYS A 564 2.03 -19.74 -35.21
C LYS A 564 3.08 -19.92 -36.30
N GLN A 565 3.54 -18.82 -36.92
CA GLN A 565 4.62 -18.86 -37.91
C GLN A 565 5.95 -19.25 -37.25
N LEU A 566 6.29 -18.67 -36.10
CA LEU A 566 7.51 -19.02 -35.35
C LEU A 566 7.55 -20.51 -34.97
N VAL A 567 6.43 -21.05 -34.47
CA VAL A 567 6.31 -22.48 -34.14
C VAL A 567 6.57 -23.36 -35.37
N ARG A 568 6.03 -22.98 -36.53
CA ARG A 568 6.30 -23.69 -37.81
C ARG A 568 7.77 -23.58 -38.21
N ASP A 569 8.36 -22.39 -38.11
CA ASP A 569 9.76 -22.16 -38.49
C ASP A 569 10.72 -22.98 -37.61
N ILE A 570 10.46 -23.07 -36.30
CA ILE A 570 11.24 -23.91 -35.36
C ILE A 570 11.05 -25.39 -35.69
N SER A 571 9.82 -25.83 -35.99
CA SER A 571 9.54 -27.24 -36.30
C SER A 571 10.15 -27.74 -37.63
N THR A 572 10.27 -26.85 -38.61
CA THR A 572 10.79 -27.19 -39.95
C THR A 572 12.29 -26.99 -40.09
N GLY A 573 12.92 -26.18 -39.22
CA GLY A 573 14.37 -25.96 -39.20
C GLY A 573 14.93 -25.23 -40.42
N VAL A 574 14.09 -24.50 -41.17
CA VAL A 574 14.44 -23.88 -42.47
C VAL A 574 15.34 -22.65 -42.30
N ILE A 575 15.42 -22.09 -41.10
CA ILE A 575 16.19 -20.88 -40.76
C ILE A 575 17.36 -21.24 -39.84
N ASP A 576 18.41 -20.42 -39.83
CA ASP A 576 19.48 -20.42 -38.83
C ASP A 576 18.91 -20.56 -37.40
N LYS A 577 19.27 -21.67 -36.74
CA LYS A 577 18.82 -22.05 -35.40
C LYS A 577 19.10 -20.96 -34.35
N GLY A 578 20.21 -20.22 -34.48
CA GLY A 578 20.54 -19.12 -33.58
C GLY A 578 19.58 -17.93 -33.72
N LYS A 579 19.13 -17.62 -34.95
CA LYS A 579 18.11 -16.60 -35.20
C LYS A 579 16.74 -17.01 -34.68
N LEU A 580 16.39 -18.30 -34.81
CA LEU A 580 15.16 -18.85 -34.26
C LEU A 580 15.12 -18.75 -32.74
N LEU A 581 16.25 -19.01 -32.07
CA LEU A 581 16.35 -18.84 -30.61
C LEU A 581 16.11 -17.38 -30.20
N ARG A 582 16.76 -16.41 -30.86
CA ARG A 582 16.53 -14.98 -30.58
C ARG A 582 15.08 -14.57 -30.80
N LYS A 583 14.47 -15.03 -31.90
CA LYS A 583 13.05 -14.80 -32.15
C LYS A 583 12.18 -15.40 -31.05
N ALA A 584 12.47 -16.61 -30.56
CA ALA A 584 11.70 -17.21 -29.48
C ALA A 584 11.87 -16.49 -28.13
N LEU A 585 13.07 -15.98 -27.84
CA LEU A 585 13.32 -15.18 -26.63
C LEU A 585 12.51 -13.89 -26.61
N SER A 586 12.25 -13.28 -27.78
CA SER A 586 11.39 -12.09 -27.87
C SER A 586 9.96 -12.32 -27.34
N TRP A 587 9.48 -13.56 -27.34
CA TRP A 587 8.19 -13.98 -26.76
C TRP A 587 8.26 -14.25 -25.24
N GLY A 588 9.35 -13.86 -24.58
CA GLY A 588 9.51 -14.02 -23.13
C GLY A 588 9.63 -15.47 -22.67
N VAL A 589 10.06 -16.40 -23.54
CA VAL A 589 10.37 -17.79 -23.16
C VAL A 589 11.85 -17.88 -22.80
N SER A 590 12.19 -17.70 -21.52
CA SER A 590 13.57 -17.77 -21.03
C SER A 590 13.89 -19.13 -20.39
N PRO A 591 14.83 -19.93 -20.92
CA PRO A 591 15.24 -21.21 -20.34
C PRO A 591 16.25 -21.06 -19.17
N SER A 592 16.21 -19.95 -18.43
CA SER A 592 17.26 -19.54 -17.49
C SER A 592 17.35 -20.37 -16.19
N SER A 593 16.41 -21.28 -15.94
CA SER A 593 16.34 -22.09 -14.71
C SER A 593 17.35 -23.25 -14.70
N ASN A 594 17.70 -23.82 -15.85
CA ASN A 594 18.67 -24.91 -15.96
C ASN A 594 20.05 -24.36 -16.37
N PRO A 595 21.12 -24.60 -15.57
CA PRO A 595 22.46 -24.11 -15.88
C PRO A 595 23.00 -24.52 -17.26
N LYS A 596 22.64 -25.72 -17.75
CA LYS A 596 23.11 -26.21 -19.07
C LYS A 596 22.42 -25.50 -20.24
N ASP A 597 21.13 -25.21 -20.09
CA ASP A 597 20.35 -24.46 -21.08
C ASP A 597 20.83 -23.00 -21.13
N ARG A 598 21.11 -22.41 -19.96
CA ARG A 598 21.69 -21.07 -19.83
C ARG A 598 23.04 -20.94 -20.54
N LYS A 599 23.95 -21.91 -20.40
CA LYS A 599 25.24 -21.93 -21.12
C LYS A 599 25.06 -21.89 -22.64
N THR A 600 24.12 -22.68 -23.16
CA THR A 600 23.79 -22.74 -24.59
C THR A 600 23.24 -21.42 -25.09
N LEU A 601 22.31 -20.84 -24.33
CA LEU A 601 21.70 -19.55 -24.65
C LEU A 601 22.72 -18.42 -24.68
N LEU A 602 23.60 -18.33 -23.68
CA LEU A 602 24.67 -17.34 -23.64
C LEU A 602 25.64 -17.50 -24.81
N ALA A 603 26.02 -18.73 -25.16
CA ALA A 603 26.90 -19.00 -26.31
C ALA A 603 26.28 -18.46 -27.61
N VAL A 604 25.00 -18.76 -27.88
CA VAL A 604 24.29 -18.27 -29.07
C VAL A 604 24.18 -16.75 -29.07
N LEU A 605 23.84 -16.12 -27.94
CA LEU A 605 23.72 -14.66 -27.86
C LEU A 605 25.07 -13.96 -28.08
N LEU A 606 26.18 -14.57 -27.64
CA LEU A 606 27.54 -14.08 -27.86
C LEU A 606 28.14 -14.45 -29.22
N ASN A 607 27.40 -15.15 -30.09
CA ASN A 607 27.89 -15.74 -31.35
C ASN A 607 29.12 -16.67 -31.15
N LYS A 608 29.09 -17.50 -30.10
CA LYS A 608 30.08 -18.53 -29.78
C LYS A 608 29.45 -19.92 -29.87
N GLU A 609 30.27 -20.94 -30.04
CA GLU A 609 29.81 -22.33 -29.97
C GLU A 609 29.55 -22.75 -28.51
N PRO A 610 28.46 -23.49 -28.23
CA PRO A 610 28.19 -24.01 -26.89
C PRO A 610 29.24 -25.04 -26.49
N GLY A 611 29.73 -24.96 -25.23
CA GLY A 611 30.69 -25.92 -24.70
C GLY A 611 30.10 -27.34 -24.54
N LEU A 612 30.97 -28.34 -24.35
CA LEU A 612 30.59 -29.76 -24.28
C LEU A 612 29.58 -30.08 -23.16
N ASP A 613 29.59 -29.32 -22.06
CA ASP A 613 28.69 -29.50 -20.92
C ASP A 613 27.32 -28.80 -21.09
N ALA A 614 27.14 -28.04 -22.18
CA ALA A 614 25.91 -27.29 -22.47
C ALA A 614 24.88 -28.19 -23.17
N THR A 615 23.60 -27.85 -23.03
CA THR A 615 22.52 -28.52 -23.76
C THR A 615 22.70 -28.32 -25.27
N SER A 616 22.37 -29.31 -26.10
CA SER A 616 22.41 -29.09 -27.55
C SER A 616 21.37 -28.05 -27.96
N LEU A 617 21.70 -27.23 -28.96
CA LEU A 617 20.80 -26.20 -29.47
C LEU A 617 19.45 -26.78 -29.93
N ASP A 618 19.46 -28.01 -30.45
CA ASP A 618 18.26 -28.73 -30.88
C ASP A 618 17.34 -29.10 -29.71
N ASN A 619 17.90 -29.59 -28.61
CA ASN A 619 17.12 -29.91 -27.42
C ASN A 619 16.55 -28.63 -26.77
N LEU A 620 17.33 -27.54 -26.76
CA LEU A 620 16.87 -26.26 -26.25
C LEU A 620 15.69 -25.71 -27.08
N LEU A 621 15.82 -25.71 -28.41
CA LEU A 621 14.74 -25.27 -29.31
C LEU A 621 13.51 -26.15 -29.19
N LYS A 622 13.65 -27.45 -28.94
CA LYS A 622 12.53 -28.35 -28.69
C LYS A 622 11.77 -27.99 -27.41
N ASN A 623 12.46 -27.74 -26.30
CA ASN A 623 11.82 -27.33 -25.04
C ASN A 623 11.05 -26.00 -25.20
N ILE A 624 11.64 -25.06 -25.94
CA ILE A 624 11.01 -23.77 -26.26
C ILE A 624 9.80 -23.96 -27.18
N LEU A 625 9.90 -24.85 -28.17
CA LEU A 625 8.80 -25.21 -29.06
C LEU A 625 7.62 -25.78 -28.28
N ASP A 626 7.86 -26.69 -27.33
CA ASP A 626 6.82 -27.25 -26.47
C ASP A 626 6.12 -26.14 -25.66
N THR A 627 6.90 -25.22 -25.08
CA THR A 627 6.36 -24.07 -24.32
C THR A 627 5.50 -23.14 -25.19
N LEU A 628 5.93 -22.85 -26.43
CA LEU A 628 5.16 -22.02 -27.36
C LEU A 628 3.90 -22.73 -27.87
N ASN A 629 3.96 -24.04 -28.10
CA ASN A 629 2.80 -24.85 -28.45
C ASN A 629 1.77 -24.88 -27.33
N ASP A 630 2.21 -25.05 -26.08
CA ASP A 630 1.33 -24.99 -24.91
C ASP A 630 0.70 -23.60 -24.76
N ARG A 631 1.45 -22.53 -25.07
CA ARG A 631 0.89 -21.18 -25.04
C ARG A 631 -0.17 -20.98 -26.13
N LEU A 632 0.08 -21.46 -27.35
CA LEU A 632 -0.88 -21.38 -28.45
C LEU A 632 -2.12 -22.23 -28.20
N SER A 633 -1.98 -23.44 -27.65
CA SER A 633 -3.10 -24.34 -27.37
C SER A 633 -4.02 -23.81 -26.26
N ASN A 634 -3.46 -23.07 -25.30
CA ASN A 634 -4.21 -22.36 -24.26
C ASN A 634 -4.78 -21.02 -24.74
N SER A 635 -4.42 -20.54 -25.93
CA SER A 635 -4.93 -19.30 -26.51
C SER A 635 -6.16 -19.56 -27.38
N VAL A 636 -7.05 -18.58 -27.47
CA VAL A 636 -8.30 -18.71 -28.25
C VAL A 636 -8.02 -18.45 -29.73
N VAL A 637 -8.44 -19.36 -30.59
CA VAL A 637 -8.22 -19.22 -32.04
C VAL A 637 -9.00 -17.99 -32.55
N PRO A 638 -8.38 -17.07 -33.31
CA PRO A 638 -9.01 -15.81 -33.68
C PRO A 638 -10.35 -15.91 -34.42
N GLU A 639 -10.61 -17.00 -35.15
CA GLU A 639 -11.86 -17.23 -35.88
C GLU A 639 -13.07 -17.48 -34.96
N VAL A 640 -12.84 -17.87 -33.71
CA VAL A 640 -13.89 -18.13 -32.70
C VAL A 640 -14.23 -16.86 -31.91
N ILE A 641 -13.36 -15.84 -31.95
CA ILE A 641 -13.56 -14.59 -31.24
C ILE A 641 -14.71 -13.80 -31.86
N PRO A 642 -15.66 -13.26 -31.07
CA PRO A 642 -16.79 -12.50 -31.58
C PRO A 642 -16.35 -11.35 -32.50
N THR A 643 -17.06 -11.14 -33.60
CA THR A 643 -16.85 -9.95 -34.43
C THR A 643 -17.52 -8.73 -33.81
N SER A 644 -17.04 -7.54 -34.16
CA SER A 644 -17.46 -6.28 -33.55
C SER A 644 -18.97 -5.99 -33.64
N ALA A 645 -19.69 -6.61 -34.59
CA ALA A 645 -21.14 -6.56 -34.76
C ALA A 645 -21.96 -7.35 -33.70
N THR A 646 -21.30 -8.16 -32.88
CA THR A 646 -21.94 -9.01 -31.84
C THR A 646 -21.68 -8.53 -30.42
N ILE A 647 -20.92 -7.43 -30.24
CA ILE A 647 -20.58 -6.86 -28.94
C ILE A 647 -21.86 -6.39 -28.21
N GLY A 648 -22.05 -6.89 -26.98
CA GLY A 648 -23.16 -6.50 -26.10
C GLY A 648 -24.49 -7.22 -26.35
N LYS A 649 -24.57 -8.14 -27.33
CA LYS A 649 -25.71 -9.07 -27.42
C LYS A 649 -25.56 -10.15 -26.35
N PRO A 650 -26.62 -10.50 -25.61
CA PRO A 650 -26.57 -11.64 -24.70
C PRO A 650 -26.18 -12.89 -25.51
N LEU A 651 -25.08 -13.53 -25.10
CA LEU A 651 -24.58 -14.74 -25.71
C LEU A 651 -25.49 -15.91 -25.32
N ASP A 652 -25.76 -16.83 -26.25
CA ASP A 652 -26.65 -17.97 -26.02
C ASP A 652 -26.15 -18.91 -24.89
N SER A 653 -24.86 -18.86 -24.53
CA SER A 653 -24.23 -19.70 -23.49
C SER A 653 -23.08 -18.99 -22.73
N GLU A 654 -23.37 -17.85 -22.08
CA GLU A 654 -22.40 -17.05 -21.30
C GLU A 654 -21.54 -17.87 -20.31
N ILE A 655 -22.12 -18.89 -19.68
CA ILE A 655 -21.44 -19.76 -18.69
C ILE A 655 -20.37 -20.65 -19.36
N GLN A 656 -20.62 -21.13 -20.58
CA GLN A 656 -19.69 -22.01 -21.29
C GLN A 656 -18.53 -21.20 -21.87
N ASN A 657 -18.80 -20.03 -22.45
CA ASN A 657 -17.74 -19.15 -22.97
C ASN A 657 -16.83 -18.59 -21.87
N LYS A 658 -17.37 -18.33 -20.66
CA LYS A 658 -16.57 -18.01 -19.47
C LYS A 658 -15.71 -19.18 -18.99
N LYS A 659 -16.16 -20.42 -19.15
CA LYS A 659 -15.35 -21.62 -18.87
C LYS A 659 -14.25 -21.80 -19.92
N ASP A 660 -14.55 -21.49 -21.17
CA ASP A 660 -13.63 -21.62 -22.30
C ASP A 660 -12.71 -20.38 -22.48
N ASN A 661 -12.78 -19.40 -21.57
CA ASN A 661 -12.01 -18.15 -21.56
C ASN A 661 -12.05 -17.34 -22.88
N ILE A 662 -13.16 -17.39 -23.61
CA ILE A 662 -13.31 -16.65 -24.86
C ILE A 662 -13.44 -15.14 -24.57
N PRO A 663 -12.61 -14.26 -25.18
CA PRO A 663 -12.73 -12.82 -25.00
C PRO A 663 -14.10 -12.27 -25.46
N ASP A 664 -14.81 -11.64 -24.54
CA ASP A 664 -16.19 -11.13 -24.69
C ASP A 664 -16.29 -9.59 -24.73
N GLY A 665 -15.16 -8.88 -24.58
CA GLY A 665 -15.11 -7.42 -24.61
C GLY A 665 -13.70 -6.85 -24.62
N VAL A 666 -13.60 -5.52 -24.59
CA VAL A 666 -12.33 -4.79 -24.67
C VAL A 666 -11.31 -5.22 -23.59
N PRO A 667 -11.67 -5.33 -22.29
CA PRO A 667 -10.70 -5.73 -21.26
C PRO A 667 -10.23 -7.20 -21.38
N SER A 668 -11.13 -8.11 -21.73
CA SER A 668 -10.79 -9.54 -21.86
C SER A 668 -9.91 -9.80 -23.09
N LEU A 669 -10.13 -9.08 -24.19
CA LEU A 669 -9.29 -9.15 -25.39
C LEU A 669 -7.89 -8.55 -25.14
N ALA A 670 -7.79 -7.42 -24.45
CA ALA A 670 -6.50 -6.85 -24.05
C ALA A 670 -5.70 -7.81 -23.14
N ARG A 671 -6.38 -8.53 -22.23
CA ARG A 671 -5.74 -9.57 -21.43
C ARG A 671 -5.21 -10.72 -22.28
N ALA A 672 -5.96 -11.16 -23.29
CA ALA A 672 -5.52 -12.21 -24.22
C ALA A 672 -4.29 -11.78 -25.03
N ILE A 673 -4.21 -10.51 -25.44
CA ILE A 673 -3.03 -9.92 -26.09
C ILE A 673 -1.80 -10.04 -25.18
N VAL A 674 -1.90 -9.60 -23.92
CA VAL A 674 -0.77 -9.65 -22.96
C VAL A 674 -0.35 -11.09 -22.68
N GLN A 675 -1.30 -12.00 -22.44
CA GLN A 675 -1.03 -13.42 -22.15
C GLN A 675 -0.30 -14.12 -23.30
N LEU A 676 -0.62 -13.77 -24.56
CA LEU A 676 0.04 -14.35 -25.72
C LEU A 676 1.42 -13.74 -25.97
N ALA A 677 1.54 -12.42 -25.90
CA ALA A 677 2.77 -11.70 -26.21
C ALA A 677 3.88 -11.93 -25.17
N ALA A 678 3.58 -11.73 -23.88
CA ALA A 678 4.54 -11.90 -22.79
C ALA A 678 3.80 -12.04 -21.44
N PRO A 679 3.44 -13.28 -21.01
CA PRO A 679 2.60 -13.50 -19.83
C PRO A 679 3.24 -13.07 -18.51
N GLU A 680 4.57 -13.06 -18.44
CA GLU A 680 5.32 -12.63 -17.25
C GLU A 680 5.62 -11.13 -17.24
N ALA A 681 5.47 -10.45 -18.38
CA ALA A 681 5.73 -9.02 -18.49
C ALA A 681 4.50 -8.21 -18.05
N LYS A 682 4.72 -7.17 -17.23
CA LYS A 682 3.69 -6.17 -16.90
C LYS A 682 3.54 -5.21 -18.08
N LEU A 683 2.78 -5.62 -19.09
CA LEU A 683 2.48 -4.79 -20.27
C LEU A 683 1.18 -4.00 -20.07
N SER A 684 1.16 -2.81 -20.65
CA SER A 684 -0.03 -1.94 -20.70
C SER A 684 -0.55 -1.90 -22.12
N VAL A 685 -1.84 -2.20 -22.27
CA VAL A 685 -2.54 -2.17 -23.57
C VAL A 685 -3.55 -1.02 -23.53
N LEU A 686 -3.43 -0.10 -24.49
CA LEU A 686 -4.21 1.12 -24.61
C LEU A 686 -5.28 0.98 -25.71
N ALA A 687 -6.42 1.64 -25.50
CA ALA A 687 -7.52 1.70 -26.46
C ALA A 687 -7.28 2.78 -27.53
N CYS A 688 -7.58 2.47 -28.79
CA CYS A 688 -7.59 3.46 -29.87
C CYS A 688 -8.85 4.34 -29.80
N TRP A 689 -8.69 5.66 -29.69
CA TRP A 689 -9.78 6.64 -29.74
C TRP A 689 -9.59 7.62 -30.88
N GLN A 690 -10.69 8.10 -31.47
CA GLN A 690 -10.67 9.31 -32.29
C GLN A 690 -10.40 10.51 -31.37
N THR A 691 -9.43 11.35 -31.74
CA THR A 691 -9.02 12.50 -30.92
C THR A 691 -10.17 13.48 -30.71
N SER A 692 -10.96 13.73 -31.75
CA SER A 692 -12.14 14.60 -31.67
C SER A 692 -13.19 14.06 -30.70
N ASP A 693 -13.47 12.77 -30.75
CA ASP A 693 -14.50 12.14 -29.91
C ASP A 693 -14.05 12.14 -28.46
N PHE A 694 -12.80 11.74 -28.19
CA PHE A 694 -12.25 11.74 -26.85
C PHE A 694 -12.33 13.12 -26.19
N ILE A 695 -11.89 14.18 -26.87
CA ILE A 695 -11.98 15.56 -26.36
C ILE A 695 -13.44 15.98 -26.18
N SER A 696 -14.31 15.65 -27.15
CA SER A 696 -15.72 16.03 -27.08
C SER A 696 -16.45 15.40 -25.88
N LYS A 697 -16.12 14.16 -25.52
CA LYS A 697 -16.77 13.40 -24.44
C LYS A 697 -16.15 13.69 -23.07
N THR A 698 -14.82 13.87 -22.98
CA THR A 698 -14.12 14.14 -21.72
C THR A 698 -14.06 15.62 -21.36
N LYS A 699 -14.17 16.51 -22.36
CA LYS A 699 -14.00 17.96 -22.24
C LYS A 699 -12.62 18.40 -21.74
N ILE A 700 -11.59 17.56 -21.94
CA ILE A 700 -10.21 17.92 -21.61
C ILE A 700 -9.76 19.13 -22.44
N GLU A 701 -9.10 20.08 -21.78
CA GLU A 701 -8.46 21.22 -22.42
C GLU A 701 -7.06 20.82 -22.91
N LYS A 702 -6.66 21.30 -24.09
CA LYS A 702 -5.36 20.94 -24.70
C LYS A 702 -4.18 21.71 -24.08
N ASP A 703 -4.47 22.73 -23.28
CA ASP A 703 -3.46 23.51 -22.57
C ASP A 703 -2.91 22.71 -21.38
N HIS A 704 -1.61 22.83 -21.13
CA HIS A 704 -0.92 22.04 -20.11
C HIS A 704 -1.28 22.53 -18.71
N ALA A 705 -1.86 21.65 -17.89
CA ALA A 705 -2.30 21.96 -16.53
C ALA A 705 -1.11 22.15 -15.58
N GLU A 706 -0.70 23.40 -15.37
CA GLU A 706 0.31 23.75 -14.38
C GLU A 706 -0.23 23.50 -12.95
N ASN A 707 0.57 22.87 -12.08
CA ASN A 707 0.30 22.57 -10.66
C ASN A 707 -0.66 21.41 -10.33
N ILE A 708 -1.21 20.68 -11.30
CA ILE A 708 -2.06 19.52 -10.99
C ILE A 708 -1.31 18.43 -10.22
N ASP A 709 -0.02 18.26 -10.51
CA ASP A 709 0.81 17.26 -9.85
C ASP A 709 1.07 17.62 -8.38
N THR A 710 1.34 18.90 -8.11
CA THR A 710 1.63 19.40 -6.75
C THR A 710 0.37 19.60 -5.91
N GLU A 711 -0.75 20.02 -6.50
CA GLU A 711 -1.96 20.37 -5.76
C GLU A 711 -2.95 19.21 -5.63
N TRP A 712 -3.00 18.30 -6.60
CA TRP A 712 -4.02 17.26 -6.69
C TRP A 712 -3.43 15.85 -6.66
N LEU A 713 -2.47 15.54 -7.55
CA LEU A 713 -1.90 14.19 -7.65
C LEU A 713 -1.28 13.76 -6.32
N THR A 714 -0.41 14.58 -5.70
CA THR A 714 0.23 14.27 -4.41
C THR A 714 -0.76 13.95 -3.29
N MET A 715 -1.89 14.65 -3.26
CA MET A 715 -2.91 14.44 -2.22
C MET A 715 -3.66 13.11 -2.43
N VAL A 716 -4.02 12.79 -3.68
CA VAL A 716 -4.81 11.59 -3.98
C VAL A 716 -3.93 10.33 -4.00
N ALA A 717 -2.69 10.44 -4.48
CA ALA A 717 -1.70 9.38 -4.57
C ALA A 717 -1.45 8.67 -3.23
N ALA A 718 -1.47 9.40 -2.11
CA ALA A 718 -1.30 8.85 -0.76
C ALA A 718 -2.28 7.72 -0.40
N THR A 719 -3.43 7.64 -1.07
CA THR A 719 -4.48 6.62 -0.81
C THR A 719 -4.78 5.72 -2.01
N ARG A 720 -4.05 5.88 -3.12
CA ARG A 720 -4.34 5.26 -4.42
C ARG A 720 -3.07 4.65 -5.03
N PRO A 721 -2.91 3.32 -5.02
CA PRO A 721 -1.70 2.67 -5.54
C PRO A 721 -1.42 2.91 -7.03
N GLY A 722 -2.46 3.15 -7.85
CA GLY A 722 -2.29 3.53 -9.26
C GLY A 722 -1.62 4.89 -9.39
N LEU A 723 -2.13 5.87 -8.65
CA LEU A 723 -1.65 7.25 -8.66
C LEU A 723 -0.33 7.45 -7.89
N ALA A 724 -0.07 6.67 -6.84
CA ALA A 724 1.24 6.65 -6.17
C ALA A 724 2.38 6.22 -7.10
N ARG A 725 2.12 5.24 -7.99
CA ARG A 725 3.09 4.81 -9.00
C ARG A 725 3.31 5.89 -10.05
N LEU A 726 2.25 6.58 -10.46
CA LEU A 726 2.34 7.72 -11.38
C LEU A 726 3.13 8.88 -10.76
N GLU A 727 2.87 9.23 -9.50
CA GLU A 727 3.59 10.29 -8.78
C GLU A 727 5.08 9.96 -8.62
N ALA A 728 5.40 8.74 -8.17
CA ALA A 728 6.78 8.30 -8.06
C ALA A 728 7.51 8.38 -9.41
N LEU A 729 6.83 7.98 -10.49
CA LEU A 729 7.35 8.09 -11.84
C LEU A 729 7.57 9.55 -12.27
N GLN A 730 6.63 10.47 -11.97
CA GLN A 730 6.80 11.90 -12.27
C GLN A 730 8.06 12.46 -11.62
N LEU A 731 8.31 12.13 -10.35
CA LEU A 731 9.52 12.59 -9.63
C LEU A 731 10.83 12.06 -10.24
N GLU A 732 10.78 10.91 -10.91
CA GLU A 732 11.95 10.30 -11.52
C GLU A 732 12.20 10.74 -12.98
N LEU A 733 11.15 11.10 -13.72
CA LEU A 733 11.22 11.48 -15.13
C LEU A 733 11.75 12.90 -15.32
N LEU A 734 12.63 13.08 -16.31
CA LEU A 734 13.14 14.39 -16.73
C LEU A 734 13.11 14.50 -18.26
N PRO A 735 12.26 15.35 -18.86
CA PRO A 735 11.17 16.10 -18.22
C PRO A 735 10.04 15.17 -17.76
N GLU A 736 9.20 15.64 -16.85
CA GLU A 736 7.97 14.99 -16.39
C GLU A 736 6.99 14.73 -17.57
N LEU A 737 5.96 13.92 -17.33
CA LEU A 737 4.86 13.76 -18.27
C LEU A 737 3.93 14.98 -18.18
N PRO A 738 3.64 15.68 -19.29
CA PRO A 738 2.59 16.68 -19.30
C PRO A 738 1.23 16.08 -18.90
N CYS A 739 0.46 16.89 -18.19
CA CYS A 739 -0.91 16.59 -17.78
C CYS A 739 -1.90 17.57 -18.44
N TRP A 740 -3.09 17.06 -18.76
CA TRP A 740 -4.24 17.80 -19.26
C TRP A 740 -5.48 17.45 -18.46
N THR A 741 -6.34 18.43 -18.19
CA THR A 741 -7.58 18.20 -17.44
C THR A 741 -8.75 18.97 -18.02
N ASN A 742 -9.97 18.55 -17.68
CA ASN A 742 -11.19 19.29 -17.94
C ASN A 742 -11.57 20.27 -16.80
N SER A 743 -10.69 20.45 -15.82
CA SER A 743 -10.87 21.39 -14.69
C SER A 743 -9.54 22.07 -14.34
N TYR A 744 -8.96 22.78 -15.31
CA TYR A 744 -7.62 23.39 -15.22
C TYR A 744 -7.41 24.26 -13.98
N GLY A 745 -8.37 25.16 -13.67
CA GLY A 745 -8.26 26.11 -12.57
C GLY A 745 -8.79 25.62 -11.22
N ASP A 746 -9.49 24.49 -11.19
CA ASP A 746 -10.12 23.95 -9.99
C ASP A 746 -10.14 22.41 -10.05
N PRO A 747 -8.97 21.74 -9.89
CA PRO A 747 -8.89 20.28 -9.98
C PRO A 747 -9.66 19.57 -8.87
N TRP A 748 -10.02 20.31 -7.82
CA TRP A 748 -10.81 19.84 -6.69
C TRP A 748 -12.32 20.10 -6.87
N GLN A 749 -12.72 20.79 -7.94
CA GLN A 749 -14.08 21.25 -8.20
C GLN A 749 -14.72 21.93 -6.96
N LYS A 750 -13.92 22.73 -6.23
CA LYS A 750 -14.29 23.52 -5.04
C LYS A 750 -15.43 24.50 -5.29
N GLY A 751 -15.71 24.84 -6.55
CA GLY A 751 -16.92 25.55 -6.95
C GLY A 751 -16.81 27.05 -7.11
N GLU A 752 -15.59 27.56 -7.27
CA GLU A 752 -15.40 28.94 -7.72
C GLU A 752 -15.75 29.08 -9.21
N ASP A 753 -15.63 27.99 -9.97
CA ASP A 753 -16.17 27.89 -11.32
C ASP A 753 -17.69 27.97 -11.34
N GLY A 754 -18.21 28.67 -12.34
CA GLY A 754 -19.63 29.03 -12.49
C GLY A 754 -20.62 27.87 -12.42
N VAL A 755 -20.19 26.61 -12.39
CA VAL A 755 -21.04 25.42 -12.18
C VAL A 755 -21.68 25.43 -10.79
N ILE A 756 -20.94 25.57 -9.68
CA ILE A 756 -21.55 25.56 -8.33
C ILE A 756 -22.38 26.84 -8.10
N GLN A 757 -21.94 27.99 -8.62
CA GLN A 757 -22.73 29.22 -8.56
C GLN A 757 -24.00 29.18 -9.43
N ASN A 758 -23.95 28.61 -10.64
CA ASN A 758 -25.14 28.36 -11.46
C ASN A 758 -26.04 27.31 -10.83
N ASN A 759 -25.47 26.33 -10.11
CA ASN A 759 -26.21 25.33 -9.33
C ASN A 759 -26.93 25.95 -8.12
N LEU A 760 -26.30 26.90 -7.42
CA LEU A 760 -26.96 27.68 -6.37
C LEU A 760 -28.11 28.54 -6.93
N LYS A 761 -27.97 29.05 -8.16
CA LYS A 761 -29.03 29.78 -8.87
C LYS A 761 -30.16 28.85 -9.36
N SER A 762 -29.84 27.64 -9.85
CA SER A 762 -30.82 26.67 -10.38
C SER A 762 -31.53 25.85 -9.30
N ARG A 763 -30.99 25.75 -8.07
CA ARG A 763 -31.71 25.20 -6.90
C ARG A 763 -33.02 25.93 -6.57
N LYS A 764 -33.25 27.13 -7.12
CA LYS A 764 -34.54 27.84 -7.04
C LYS A 764 -35.57 27.36 -8.08
N ALA A 765 -35.16 26.56 -9.07
CA ALA A 765 -36.02 26.00 -10.11
C ALA A 765 -36.40 24.54 -9.76
N PRO A 766 -37.67 24.12 -9.92
CA PRO A 766 -38.15 22.84 -9.36
C PRO A 766 -37.65 21.56 -10.06
N GLU A 767 -36.93 21.64 -11.19
CA GLU A 767 -36.73 20.49 -12.09
C GLU A 767 -35.29 20.25 -12.58
N SER A 768 -34.28 21.03 -12.17
CA SER A 768 -32.93 20.81 -12.72
C SER A 768 -32.19 19.67 -12.02
N ARG A 769 -32.11 18.52 -12.70
CA ARG A 769 -31.14 17.45 -12.42
C ARG A 769 -29.72 18.06 -12.43
N ILE A 770 -28.96 17.84 -11.38
CA ILE A 770 -27.66 18.50 -11.18
C ILE A 770 -26.61 17.74 -11.98
N ASP A 771 -26.06 18.37 -13.01
CA ASP A 771 -25.03 17.80 -13.88
C ASP A 771 -23.64 18.19 -13.35
N ILE A 772 -23.05 17.31 -12.53
CA ILE A 772 -21.66 17.45 -12.10
C ILE A 772 -20.81 16.72 -13.11
N LYS A 773 -19.96 17.49 -13.79
CA LYS A 773 -19.03 16.94 -14.77
C LYS A 773 -18.00 16.09 -14.05
N ARG A 774 -17.84 14.85 -14.51
CA ARG A 774 -16.75 13.96 -14.16
C ARG A 774 -15.41 14.68 -14.34
N PHE A 775 -14.54 14.63 -13.34
CA PHE A 775 -13.17 15.12 -13.44
C PHE A 775 -12.33 14.12 -14.25
N VAL A 776 -11.59 14.62 -15.23
CA VAL A 776 -10.69 13.80 -16.05
C VAL A 776 -9.31 14.44 -16.07
N ALA A 777 -8.28 13.65 -15.75
CA ALA A 777 -6.87 14.00 -15.89
C ALA A 777 -6.19 13.01 -16.84
N ALA A 778 -5.47 13.52 -17.84
CA ALA A 778 -4.74 12.73 -18.81
C ALA A 778 -3.24 13.03 -18.73
N TYR A 779 -2.41 12.00 -18.63
CA TYR A 779 -0.95 12.09 -18.60
C TYR A 779 -0.34 11.44 -19.83
N GLY A 780 0.73 11.99 -20.41
CA GLY A 780 1.38 11.31 -21.53
C GLY A 780 2.39 12.14 -22.32
N ALA A 781 2.34 12.05 -23.66
CA ALA A 781 3.30 12.71 -24.55
C ALA A 781 2.76 14.05 -25.07
N ILE A 782 3.61 15.06 -25.22
CA ILE A 782 3.13 16.40 -25.65
C ILE A 782 2.53 16.36 -27.07
N GLU A 783 2.96 15.40 -27.89
CA GLU A 783 2.50 15.17 -29.26
C GLU A 783 1.14 14.46 -29.33
N THR A 784 0.56 14.04 -28.20
CA THR A 784 -0.67 13.23 -28.14
C THR A 784 -1.80 13.85 -28.96
N TRP A 785 -1.95 15.18 -28.93
CA TRP A 785 -3.06 15.86 -29.60
C TRP A 785 -2.84 16.20 -31.07
N THR A 786 -1.74 15.75 -31.68
CA THR A 786 -1.35 16.09 -33.06
C THR A 786 -2.02 15.23 -34.13
N GLY A 787 -2.37 13.98 -33.81
CA GLY A 787 -2.98 13.03 -34.73
C GLY A 787 -4.51 12.95 -34.65
N ASP A 788 -5.13 12.32 -35.64
CA ASP A 788 -6.58 12.04 -35.68
C ASP A 788 -7.00 10.97 -34.67
N LYS A 789 -6.07 10.10 -34.29
CA LYS A 789 -6.26 9.04 -33.30
C LYS A 789 -5.25 9.14 -32.17
N ILE A 790 -5.67 8.71 -30.98
CA ILE A 790 -4.85 8.60 -29.77
C ILE A 790 -5.00 7.23 -29.13
N ALA A 791 -3.99 6.82 -28.38
CA ALA A 791 -4.00 5.60 -27.57
C ALA A 791 -4.25 5.98 -26.10
N VAL A 792 -5.28 5.41 -25.48
CA VAL A 792 -5.73 5.77 -24.14
C VAL A 792 -5.78 4.56 -23.19
N GLY A 793 -5.06 4.66 -22.07
CA GLY A 793 -5.05 3.67 -21.00
C GLY A 793 -5.72 4.20 -19.74
N MET A 794 -6.32 3.31 -18.96
CA MET A 794 -6.86 3.66 -17.64
C MET A 794 -5.78 3.53 -16.57
N ILE A 795 -5.44 4.62 -15.89
CA ILE A 795 -4.50 4.61 -14.76
C ILE A 795 -5.28 4.34 -13.47
N ASP A 796 -6.30 5.13 -13.20
CA ASP A 796 -7.18 4.97 -12.04
C ASP A 796 -8.57 5.57 -12.30
N ALA A 797 -9.58 5.06 -11.60
CA ALA A 797 -10.96 5.51 -11.70
C ALA A 797 -11.66 5.34 -10.36
N PHE A 798 -12.25 6.41 -9.82
CA PHE A 798 -12.94 6.34 -8.55
C PHE A 798 -14.07 7.36 -8.43
N ASN A 799 -15.08 6.97 -7.65
CA ASN A 799 -16.25 7.79 -7.37
C ASN A 799 -16.22 8.24 -5.91
N GLU A 800 -16.45 9.52 -5.69
CA GLU A 800 -16.59 10.13 -4.38
C GLU A 800 -17.97 10.74 -4.26
N THR A 801 -18.53 10.76 -3.05
CA THR A 801 -19.79 11.45 -2.80
C THR A 801 -19.52 12.66 -1.92
N ILE A 802 -19.99 13.85 -2.30
CA ILE A 802 -19.65 15.12 -1.65
C ILE A 802 -20.92 15.95 -1.41
N PRO A 803 -21.27 16.30 -0.16
CA PRO A 803 -20.63 15.84 1.07
C PRO A 803 -21.00 14.38 1.38
N LEU A 804 -20.02 13.58 1.81
CA LEU A 804 -20.31 12.33 2.50
C LEU A 804 -20.30 12.61 4.02
N PRO A 805 -21.46 12.63 4.71
CA PRO A 805 -21.51 12.97 6.13
C PRO A 805 -20.84 11.91 7.03
N GLN A 806 -20.62 10.69 6.53
CA GLN A 806 -19.94 9.59 7.24
C GLN A 806 -19.07 8.80 6.25
N ARG A 807 -17.73 8.76 6.46
CA ARG A 807 -16.80 7.88 5.74
C ARG A 807 -16.33 6.74 6.65
N LYS A 808 -16.34 5.51 6.16
CA LYS A 808 -15.53 4.42 6.73
C LYS A 808 -14.09 4.63 6.27
N THR A 809 -13.25 5.18 7.14
CA THR A 809 -11.81 5.27 6.90
C THR A 809 -11.14 3.99 7.38
N SER A 810 -10.38 3.31 6.52
CA SER A 810 -9.48 2.24 6.96
C SER A 810 -8.25 2.85 7.61
N ALA A 811 -7.83 2.32 8.77
CA ALA A 811 -6.57 2.71 9.39
C ALA A 811 -5.40 2.12 8.56
N ALA A 812 -4.59 2.99 7.95
CA ALA A 812 -3.28 2.60 7.44
C ALA A 812 -2.27 2.72 8.60
N PHE A 813 -1.82 1.59 9.12
CA PHE A 813 -0.72 1.56 10.09
C PHE A 813 0.60 1.64 9.34
N GLY A 814 1.14 2.86 9.20
CA GLY A 814 2.53 3.06 8.82
C GLY A 814 3.43 2.73 10.01
N PHE A 815 4.09 1.58 9.97
CA PHE A 815 5.05 1.16 10.99
C PHE A 815 6.41 1.86 10.74
N ASN A 816 6.46 3.19 10.89
CA ASN A 816 7.68 3.91 11.25
C ASN A 816 7.40 5.41 11.52
N ALA A 817 7.83 5.83 12.73
CA ALA A 817 7.76 7.16 13.39
C ALA A 817 6.53 7.45 14.28
N PRO A 818 6.73 7.81 15.58
CA PRO A 818 5.63 7.97 16.54
C PRO A 818 5.05 9.39 16.54
N ALA A 819 3.75 9.52 16.32
CA ALA A 819 2.99 10.73 16.66
C ALA A 819 1.58 10.34 17.16
N ALA A 820 1.52 9.97 18.44
CA ALA A 820 0.27 9.77 19.14
C ALA A 820 -0.59 11.05 19.13
N ARG A 821 -1.82 10.98 18.61
CA ARG A 821 -2.94 11.81 19.05
C ARG A 821 -4.15 10.90 19.26
N ALA A 822 -4.76 10.97 20.43
CA ALA A 822 -5.96 10.21 20.74
C ALA A 822 -7.15 10.78 19.93
N PRO A 823 -7.82 9.98 19.09
CA PRO A 823 -9.08 10.38 18.50
C PRO A 823 -10.17 10.26 19.58
N GLN A 824 -11.03 11.30 19.68
CA GLN A 824 -12.28 11.39 20.47
C GLN A 824 -12.16 11.88 21.93
N ALA A 825 -12.47 13.18 22.15
CA ALA A 825 -12.76 13.73 23.48
C ALA A 825 -14.15 14.38 23.49
N ILE A 826 -14.99 14.02 24.48
CA ILE A 826 -16.35 14.54 24.68
C ILE A 826 -16.36 15.40 25.95
N LEU A 827 -16.87 16.64 25.86
CA LEU A 827 -17.19 17.51 27.00
C LEU A 827 -18.46 17.08 27.76
N LEU A 828 -18.47 16.75 29.05
CA LEU A 828 -19.73 16.42 29.76
C LEU A 828 -20.15 17.52 30.74
N ALA A 829 -21.42 17.98 30.65
CA ALA A 829 -21.97 19.13 31.36
C ALA A 829 -22.59 18.79 32.72
N VAL A 830 -21.92 19.10 33.82
CA VAL A 830 -22.41 18.77 35.17
C VAL A 830 -22.67 20.06 35.97
N PRO A 831 -23.89 20.24 36.52
CA PRO A 831 -24.14 21.35 37.42
C PRO A 831 -23.28 21.20 38.67
N PRO A 832 -22.65 22.29 39.15
CA PRO A 832 -21.72 22.23 40.29
C PRO A 832 -22.42 21.89 41.61
N LYS A 833 -23.77 21.94 41.65
CA LYS A 833 -24.59 21.53 42.78
C LYS A 833 -25.58 20.45 42.33
N PRO A 834 -25.71 19.33 43.08
CA PRO A 834 -26.78 18.38 42.85
C PRO A 834 -28.14 19.09 42.90
N GLU A 835 -29.06 18.73 42.00
CA GLU A 835 -30.43 19.29 41.87
C GLU A 835 -30.55 20.69 41.23
N GLN A 836 -29.46 21.42 41.01
CA GLN A 836 -29.51 22.69 40.27
C GLN A 836 -29.64 22.43 38.75
N ARG A 837 -30.68 22.97 38.11
CA ARG A 837 -30.76 23.00 36.64
C ARG A 837 -29.70 23.96 36.09
N ILE A 838 -29.01 23.52 35.04
CA ILE A 838 -28.07 24.37 34.30
C ILE A 838 -28.88 25.39 33.51
N ASP A 839 -28.69 26.68 33.80
CA ASP A 839 -29.20 27.78 32.98
C ASP A 839 -28.13 28.28 31.99
N ASN A 840 -28.53 29.16 31.07
CA ASN A 840 -27.67 29.61 29.97
C ASN A 840 -26.42 30.36 30.46
N ASP A 841 -26.55 31.16 31.52
CA ASP A 841 -25.45 31.93 32.09
C ASP A 841 -24.45 31.03 32.81
N LEU A 842 -24.94 30.01 33.53
CA LEU A 842 -24.09 29.00 34.15
C LEU A 842 -23.34 28.18 33.08
N LEU A 843 -24.02 27.74 32.02
CA LEU A 843 -23.44 26.96 30.92
C LEU A 843 -22.31 27.70 30.20
N LEU A 844 -22.49 28.99 29.91
CA LEU A 844 -21.46 29.82 29.26
C LEU A 844 -20.20 29.92 30.13
N LYS A 845 -20.37 30.07 31.45
CA LYS A 845 -19.27 30.08 32.41
C LYS A 845 -18.51 28.75 32.43
N ILE A 846 -19.21 27.60 32.30
CA ILE A 846 -18.58 26.27 32.24
C ILE A 846 -17.64 26.14 31.02
N VAL A 847 -18.10 26.62 29.86
CA VAL A 847 -17.34 26.50 28.59
C VAL A 847 -16.10 27.39 28.61
N HIS A 848 -16.23 28.64 29.06
CA HIS A 848 -15.09 29.55 29.19
C HIS A 848 -13.99 28.99 30.09
N GLU A 849 -14.38 28.48 31.26
CA GLU A 849 -13.44 27.91 32.23
C GLU A 849 -12.76 26.64 31.70
N THR A 850 -13.50 25.76 31.01
CA THR A 850 -12.94 24.57 30.38
C THR A 850 -11.87 24.93 29.35
N ARG A 851 -12.15 25.93 28.49
CA ARG A 851 -11.20 26.39 27.48
C ARG A 851 -9.94 26.94 28.13
N GLU A 852 -10.06 27.78 29.15
CA GLU A 852 -8.91 28.31 29.89
C GLU A 852 -8.06 27.19 30.51
N LEU A 853 -8.69 26.19 31.14
CA LEU A 853 -8.00 25.05 31.73
C LEU A 853 -7.31 24.16 30.70
N SER A 854 -7.87 24.03 29.49
CA SER A 854 -7.25 23.27 28.41
C SER A 854 -5.94 23.93 27.95
N HIS A 855 -5.92 25.26 27.80
CA HIS A 855 -4.71 26.01 27.44
C HIS A 855 -3.69 26.02 28.58
N ALA A 856 -4.13 26.18 29.83
CA ALA A 856 -3.24 26.18 31.00
C ALA A 856 -2.51 24.83 31.20
N ARG A 857 -3.07 23.74 30.70
CA ARG A 857 -2.52 22.36 30.77
C ARG A 857 -1.56 22.01 29.63
N MET A 858 -1.48 22.84 28.58
CA MET A 858 -0.60 22.62 27.43
C MET A 858 0.62 23.52 27.52
N ILE A 859 1.69 23.20 26.76
CA ILE A 859 2.88 24.05 26.59
C ILE A 859 3.05 24.33 25.11
N CYS A 860 3.15 25.61 24.76
CA CYS A 860 3.42 26.08 23.41
C CYS A 860 4.92 26.40 23.27
N GLN A 861 5.44 26.39 22.04
CA GLN A 861 6.85 26.66 21.77
C GLN A 861 7.29 28.06 22.27
N GLU A 862 6.40 29.03 22.18
CA GLU A 862 6.61 30.41 22.67
C GLU A 862 6.78 30.48 24.19
N ASP A 863 6.19 29.53 24.95
CA ASP A 863 6.28 29.49 26.41
C ASP A 863 7.69 29.08 26.91
N MET A 864 8.52 28.49 26.04
CA MET A 864 9.81 27.90 26.40
C MET A 864 10.99 28.87 26.27
N ALA A 865 10.81 30.01 25.58
CA ALA A 865 11.79 31.11 25.46
C ALA A 865 13.27 30.63 25.34
N GLU A 866 14.15 31.16 26.19
CA GLU A 866 15.60 30.86 26.24
C GLU A 866 15.93 29.41 26.64
N LEU A 867 14.98 28.64 27.18
CA LEU A 867 15.19 27.23 27.53
C LEU A 867 15.15 26.31 26.30
N GLN A 868 14.68 26.81 25.15
CA GLN A 868 14.66 26.05 23.89
C GLN A 868 16.07 25.66 23.42
N SER A 869 17.09 26.47 23.72
CA SER A 869 18.49 26.21 23.33
C SER A 869 19.21 25.15 24.18
N CYS A 870 18.64 24.76 25.33
CA CYS A 870 19.27 23.84 26.28
C CYS A 870 18.76 22.39 26.18
N LEU A 871 17.82 22.12 25.26
CA LEU A 871 17.23 20.79 25.08
C LEU A 871 18.03 19.96 24.06
N PRO A 872 18.66 18.84 24.46
CA PRO A 872 19.45 18.04 23.54
C PRO A 872 18.54 17.26 22.57
N THR A 873 18.93 17.27 21.30
CA THR A 873 18.72 16.20 20.29
C THR A 873 17.41 16.02 19.52
N VAL A 874 16.43 16.94 19.49
CA VAL A 874 15.18 16.65 18.71
C VAL A 874 14.83 17.64 17.59
N TRP A 875 15.41 18.84 17.52
CA TRP A 875 14.95 19.84 16.53
C TRP A 875 16.09 20.69 15.95
N LEU A 876 16.07 20.89 14.62
CA LEU A 876 16.85 21.91 13.90
C LEU A 876 15.93 23.10 13.63
N GLN A 877 16.32 24.30 14.06
CA GLN A 877 15.58 25.52 13.72
C GLN A 877 15.89 25.95 12.27
N SER A 878 14.84 26.16 11.47
CA SER A 878 14.91 26.77 10.14
C SER A 878 13.85 27.86 10.02
N SER A 879 14.12 28.91 9.24
CA SER A 879 13.14 29.94 8.90
C SER A 879 13.16 30.25 7.40
N GLY A 880 12.01 30.68 6.86
CA GLY A 880 11.80 31.04 5.45
C GLY A 880 10.95 30.03 4.66
N PRO A 881 10.24 30.45 3.59
CA PRO A 881 9.28 29.59 2.89
C PRO A 881 9.92 28.65 1.86
N ALA A 882 11.19 28.85 1.46
CA ALA A 882 11.98 27.89 0.68
C ALA A 882 13.48 28.30 0.68
N ARG A 883 14.37 27.31 0.89
CA ARG A 883 15.82 27.37 1.19
C ARG A 883 16.17 27.62 2.67
N VAL A 884 16.69 26.58 3.31
CA VAL A 884 17.23 26.64 4.69
C VAL A 884 18.46 27.55 4.70
N ARG A 885 18.33 28.75 5.28
CA ARG A 885 19.48 29.55 5.72
C ARG A 885 19.74 29.26 7.20
N LEU A 886 20.91 28.70 7.50
CA LEU A 886 21.40 28.53 8.85
C LEU A 886 22.18 29.81 9.22
N GLU A 887 21.51 30.80 9.81
CA GLU A 887 22.22 31.93 10.43
C GLU A 887 22.52 31.60 11.90
N PRO A 888 23.75 31.85 12.39
CA PRO A 888 24.05 31.73 13.81
C PRO A 888 23.33 32.83 14.59
N PHE A 889 22.61 32.46 15.65
CA PHE A 889 22.03 33.40 16.58
C PHE A 889 23.14 34.09 17.40
N PRO A 890 23.16 35.43 17.54
CA PRO A 890 24.15 36.10 18.37
C PRO A 890 23.82 35.85 19.85
N LEU A 891 24.59 34.99 20.51
CA LEU A 891 24.60 34.89 21.96
C LEU A 891 25.41 36.07 22.53
N TYR A 892 24.75 36.88 23.37
CA TYR A 892 25.24 38.02 24.17
C TYR A 892 25.10 39.45 23.61
N THR A 893 24.10 40.16 24.13
CA THR A 893 24.12 41.56 24.63
C THR A 893 22.96 41.60 25.65
N ILE A 894 23.09 41.74 26.97
CA ILE A 894 24.06 42.35 27.89
C ILE A 894 24.26 41.41 29.09
#